data_AF-A0A8H8SKK2-F1
#
_entry.id   AF-A0A8H8SKK2-F1
#
_cell.length_a   1.000
_cell.length_b   1.000
_cell.length_c   1.000
_cell.angle_alpha   90.00
_cell.angle_beta   90.00
_cell.angle_gamma   90.00
#
_symmetry.space_group_name_H-M   'P 1'
#
loop_
_entity.id
_entity.type
_entity.pdbx_description
1 polymer ?
#
loop_
_entity_poly.entity_id
_entity_poly.type
_entity_poly.pdbx_seq_one_letter_code
_entity_poly.pdbx_strand_id
1 'polypeptide(L)'
;MWSTYLLALGSASVACAQHYAVARQASTSAAATTTSPATPVSTCGVPLQTAWAYVAPPRNAKLDFGPPNVPQGKASNGQPKPGGKKGPKKIKNFILTIPDGFGPASEVFARDFVQWNNTQTGWNRQLGSDTIQIGSIRTRSSDSYVTDSAASATAYSCGIKTYNGAIGIDEDGNPCGTVLEAAKRAGYKTGLVVTSRITHATPASFASHIYDRDQEDKIAEQLIGNQPLGPVADLMLGGGLAFFWPNSTKGSSRKDSRDLIAEAKKAGYNAFTTRAGFDALGGGKTAKLPYLGVFTPGHMSYEVDRDPKLEPSLLEMTKTALETLKRATKDSSKGYFIMVEASRIDHAGHSNDLIGHLHEIIMYNTVVDYLKSWVDSNDDTVLIGTADHECAGLTLGGIVTTGEYQYNPAPLAGGKHSSSYLASQWASYNGSDPDGYLNSLFEQYGINDANSTEIQVAKDHKSSSSFNDIHFGQSLTRRAMVKWATLGHTAVDVNLIGYGPNSELLRGNHDNTEVGLFINDQLGLDLPSVTKLLNDKKNEDWLVNKVGRDKVEFGHRVQRPAPPPPVHQRHKRGPLYMMQRLITLLSPLFNLNMEQSISALEFDPDHTNSGTPNDVPLVQQEIAATHDSQEPEESEDMKQFKILIFFLRDDRKTDKELVNRKMLEAASILRGRNAIVVLAREA
;
A
#
# COMPACT_ATOMS: atom_id res chain seq x y z
N MET A 1 -25.92 28.20 13.57
CA MET A 1 -25.69 28.73 14.93
C MET A 1 -26.54 27.88 15.87
N TRP A 2 -25.93 27.20 16.84
CA TRP A 2 -26.61 26.32 17.80
C TRP A 2 -26.41 26.90 19.20
N SER A 3 -27.44 26.91 20.04
CA SER A 3 -27.38 27.42 21.42
C SER A 3 -27.38 26.26 22.40
N THR A 4 -26.32 26.14 23.21
CA THR A 4 -26.18 25.11 24.25
C THR A 4 -26.65 25.67 25.60
N TYR A 5 -27.49 24.93 26.33
CA TYR A 5 -27.84 25.22 27.72
C TYR A 5 -27.18 24.18 28.63
N LEU A 6 -26.31 24.63 29.54
CA LEU A 6 -25.78 23.81 30.64
C LEU A 6 -26.55 24.14 31.91
N LEU A 7 -27.02 23.11 32.62
CA LEU A 7 -27.60 23.23 33.96
C LEU A 7 -26.88 22.25 34.88
N ALA A 8 -26.10 22.79 35.82
CA ALA A 8 -25.48 22.01 36.88
C ALA A 8 -26.40 21.99 38.11
N LEU A 9 -26.76 20.81 38.59
CA LEU A 9 -27.45 20.64 39.87
C LEU A 9 -26.39 20.44 40.96
N GLY A 10 -26.13 21.49 41.73
CA GLY A 10 -25.31 21.44 42.94
C GLY A 10 -26.19 21.40 44.19
N SER A 11 -25.83 20.57 45.16
CA SER A 11 -26.33 20.67 46.53
C SER A 11 -25.96 22.06 47.09
N ALA A 12 -26.97 22.75 47.61
CA ALA A 12 -26.84 24.11 48.12
C ALA A 12 -25.97 24.16 49.38
N SER A 13 -24.91 24.97 49.33
CA SER A 13 -24.28 25.57 50.51
C SER A 13 -24.06 27.06 50.21
N VAL A 14 -24.68 27.88 51.05
CA VAL A 14 -24.72 29.34 51.02
C VAL A 14 -23.35 29.93 51.37
N ALA A 15 -22.81 30.86 50.57
CA ALA A 15 -22.39 32.20 51.00
C ALA A 15 -21.47 32.95 49.98
N CYS A 16 -21.84 34.22 49.78
CA CYS A 16 -21.06 35.39 49.33
C CYS A 16 -20.44 35.46 47.92
N ALA A 17 -21.13 36.24 47.09
CA ALA A 17 -20.62 36.97 45.95
C ALA A 17 -19.80 38.21 46.37
N GLN A 18 -18.78 38.59 45.59
CA GLN A 18 -18.46 40.00 45.34
C GLN A 18 -17.52 40.22 44.11
N HIS A 19 -18.11 40.89 43.11
CA HIS A 19 -17.55 41.94 42.22
C HIS A 19 -16.51 41.63 41.12
N TYR A 20 -17.02 41.78 39.88
CA TYR A 20 -16.30 42.26 38.70
C TYR A 20 -16.02 43.77 38.80
N ALA A 21 -14.82 44.22 38.44
CA ALA A 21 -14.62 45.57 37.90
C ALA A 21 -13.41 45.63 36.94
N VAL A 22 -13.71 46.27 35.81
CA VAL A 22 -12.92 46.60 34.62
C VAL A 22 -11.78 47.58 34.92
N ALA A 23 -10.64 47.45 34.21
CA ALA A 23 -9.88 48.61 33.72
C ALA A 23 -8.97 48.25 32.53
N ARG A 24 -9.25 48.87 31.37
CA ARG A 24 -8.34 49.06 30.23
C ARG A 24 -7.63 50.43 30.39
N GLN A 25 -6.35 50.51 30.04
CA GLN A 25 -5.66 51.59 29.30
C GLN A 25 -4.13 51.31 29.37
N ALA A 26 -3.44 51.01 28.28
CA ALA A 26 -2.98 51.86 27.17
C ALA A 26 -1.66 52.61 27.44
N SER A 27 -0.69 52.35 26.55
CA SER A 27 0.30 53.27 25.95
C SER A 27 1.76 53.33 26.46
N THR A 28 2.66 53.00 25.51
CA THR A 28 3.83 53.77 25.01
C THR A 28 5.30 53.54 25.46
N SER A 29 6.15 53.48 24.42
CA SER A 29 7.58 53.90 24.28
C SER A 29 8.69 52.95 24.78
N ALA A 30 9.54 52.40 23.87
CA ALA A 30 10.81 52.93 23.31
C ALA A 30 12.03 52.39 24.11
N ALA A 31 12.82 51.46 23.58
CA ALA A 31 14.02 51.62 22.72
C ALA A 31 15.37 51.80 23.50
N ALA A 32 16.27 50.83 23.25
CA ALA A 32 17.73 50.93 23.06
C ALA A 32 18.76 50.89 24.24
N THR A 33 19.69 49.93 24.07
CA THR A 33 21.17 49.99 24.20
C THR A 33 21.94 49.81 25.53
N THR A 34 22.62 48.64 25.60
CA THR A 34 24.05 48.36 25.92
C THR A 34 24.72 48.93 27.19
N THR A 35 25.24 48.04 28.07
CA THR A 35 26.69 47.72 28.27
C THR A 35 26.89 46.85 29.54
N SER A 36 27.79 45.85 29.44
CA SER A 36 28.36 45.00 30.52
C SER A 36 29.65 45.64 31.08
N PRO A 37 30.44 45.05 32.03
CA PRO A 37 30.20 43.95 32.99
C PRO A 37 30.69 44.24 34.44
N ALA A 38 30.28 43.45 35.45
CA ALA A 38 31.12 43.05 36.61
C ALA A 38 30.36 42.09 37.56
N THR A 39 30.96 40.93 37.82
CA THR A 39 30.69 39.97 38.93
C THR A 39 31.55 40.37 40.17
N PRO A 40 31.44 39.77 41.40
CA PRO A 40 30.90 38.43 41.72
C PRO A 40 30.19 38.20 43.09
N VAL A 41 29.73 36.94 43.27
CA VAL A 41 29.42 36.14 44.49
C VAL A 41 28.14 36.44 45.30
N SER A 42 27.12 35.56 45.25
CA SER A 42 26.92 34.43 46.21
C SER A 42 25.52 33.79 46.14
N THR A 43 25.50 32.47 45.93
CA THR A 43 24.62 31.43 46.53
C THR A 43 23.11 31.30 46.22
N CYS A 44 22.78 30.06 45.84
CA CYS A 44 21.58 29.24 46.06
C CYS A 44 20.43 29.23 45.02
N GLY A 45 20.17 28.03 44.48
CA GLY A 45 18.84 27.59 44.03
C GLY A 45 18.72 27.14 42.58
N VAL A 46 18.90 25.84 42.32
CA VAL A 46 18.57 25.16 41.04
C VAL A 46 17.07 24.82 41.03
N PRO A 47 16.38 24.88 39.88
CA PRO A 47 15.85 23.63 39.33
C PRO A 47 16.15 23.45 37.83
N LEU A 48 16.43 22.20 37.47
CA LEU A 48 16.76 21.73 36.13
C LEU A 48 15.63 21.95 35.12
N GLN A 49 15.93 22.62 34.01
CA GLN A 49 15.29 22.37 32.72
C GLN A 49 16.18 21.40 31.94
N THR A 50 15.68 20.19 31.69
CA THR A 50 16.31 19.23 30.79
C THR A 50 15.98 19.62 29.34
N ALA A 51 16.87 20.40 28.73
CA ALA A 51 16.95 20.51 27.29
C ALA A 51 17.44 19.18 26.72
N TRP A 52 16.68 18.60 25.78
CA TRP A 52 17.11 17.45 25.01
C TRP A 52 18.19 17.91 24.03
N ALA A 53 19.46 17.66 24.38
CA ALA A 53 20.57 17.81 23.46
C ALA A 53 20.48 16.68 22.41
N TYR A 54 20.31 17.08 21.16
CA TYR A 54 20.37 16.20 19.99
C TYR A 54 21.80 15.63 19.89
N VAL A 55 21.97 14.37 20.32
CA VAL A 55 23.22 13.64 20.12
C VAL A 55 23.14 12.96 18.75
N ALA A 56 23.89 13.49 17.78
CA ALA A 56 24.06 12.83 16.49
C ALA A 56 24.69 11.44 16.70
N PRO A 57 24.11 10.35 16.14
CA PRO A 57 24.70 9.04 16.27
C PRO A 57 26.01 8.94 15.45
N PRO A 58 26.95 8.07 15.85
CA PRO A 58 28.22 7.90 15.16
C PRO A 58 27.97 7.37 13.74
N ARG A 59 28.42 8.17 12.76
CA ARG A 59 28.56 7.78 11.36
C ARG A 59 29.56 6.65 11.26
N ASN A 60 29.12 5.38 11.22
CA ASN A 60 29.86 4.26 10.65
C ASN A 60 28.98 2.99 10.61
N ALA A 61 28.11 2.91 9.61
CA ALA A 61 27.67 1.65 9.04
C ALA A 61 27.57 1.86 7.52
N LYS A 62 28.56 1.37 6.79
CA LYS A 62 28.51 1.34 5.32
C LYS A 62 27.67 0.13 4.93
N LEU A 63 26.50 0.37 4.36
CA LEU A 63 25.84 -0.63 3.51
C LEU A 63 26.65 -0.67 2.20
N ASP A 64 27.38 -1.76 1.97
CA ASP A 64 28.20 -1.97 0.77
C ASP A 64 27.31 -2.39 -0.41
N PHE A 65 26.71 -1.39 -1.06
CA PHE A 65 26.26 -1.56 -2.44
C PHE A 65 27.48 -1.36 -3.33
N GLY A 66 28.13 -2.47 -3.73
CA GLY A 66 29.27 -2.43 -4.63
C GLY A 66 28.98 -1.53 -5.85
N PRO A 67 29.89 -0.64 -6.26
CA PRO A 67 29.62 0.30 -7.33
C PRO A 67 29.40 -0.46 -8.65
N PRO A 68 28.36 -0.14 -9.44
CA PRO A 68 28.29 -0.62 -10.81
C PRO A 68 29.47 -0.01 -11.58
N ASN A 69 30.32 -0.87 -12.14
CA ASN A 69 31.36 -0.48 -13.10
C ASN A 69 30.67 0.04 -14.37
N VAL A 70 30.37 1.33 -14.40
CA VAL A 70 29.90 2.06 -15.58
C VAL A 70 31.11 2.80 -16.17
N PRO A 71 31.50 2.55 -17.42
CA PRO A 71 32.54 3.34 -18.08
C PRO A 71 32.09 4.81 -18.13
N GLN A 72 32.90 5.72 -17.60
CA GLN A 72 32.65 7.17 -17.66
C GLN A 72 32.68 7.64 -19.12
N GLY A 73 31.50 7.73 -19.75
CA GLY A 73 31.30 8.44 -21.00
C GLY A 73 31.28 9.95 -20.75
N LYS A 74 32.16 10.69 -21.43
CA LYS A 74 32.22 12.15 -21.37
C LYS A 74 30.86 12.77 -21.72
N ALA A 75 30.34 13.62 -20.84
CA ALA A 75 29.18 14.45 -21.11
C ALA A 75 29.43 15.35 -22.33
N SER A 76 28.71 15.12 -23.42
CA SER A 76 28.68 16.04 -24.55
C SER A 76 27.45 16.94 -24.41
N ASN A 77 27.67 18.23 -24.14
CA ASN A 77 26.67 19.28 -24.23
C ASN A 77 26.30 19.48 -25.71
N GLY A 78 25.33 18.72 -26.20
CA GLY A 78 24.70 18.92 -27.48
C GLY A 78 23.19 19.06 -27.27
N GLN A 79 22.65 20.28 -27.36
CA GLN A 79 21.20 20.45 -27.48
C GLN A 79 20.71 19.67 -28.71
N PRO A 80 19.61 18.90 -28.62
CA PRO A 80 19.08 18.21 -29.78
C PRO A 80 18.56 19.25 -30.78
N LYS A 81 19.16 19.27 -31.96
CA LYS A 81 18.59 19.97 -33.12
C LYS A 81 17.23 19.34 -33.43
N PRO A 82 16.20 20.13 -33.79
CA PRO A 82 14.90 19.58 -34.16
C PRO A 82 15.05 18.82 -35.48
N GLY A 83 15.11 17.49 -35.39
CA GLY A 83 15.15 16.58 -36.53
C GLY A 83 13.77 16.48 -37.15
N GLY A 84 13.69 16.64 -38.47
CA GLY A 84 12.45 16.52 -39.25
C GLY A 84 11.68 15.23 -38.95
N LYS A 85 10.35 15.30 -39.08
CA LYS A 85 9.40 14.21 -38.86
C LYS A 85 9.78 12.97 -39.69
N LYS A 86 10.60 12.08 -39.12
CA LYS A 86 10.73 10.69 -39.56
C LYS A 86 9.47 9.98 -39.07
N GLY A 87 8.81 9.21 -39.94
CA GLY A 87 7.68 8.37 -39.55
C GLY A 87 8.08 7.38 -38.43
N PRO A 88 7.09 6.78 -37.74
CA PRO A 88 7.35 5.89 -36.61
C PRO A 88 8.36 4.78 -37.00
N LYS A 89 9.36 4.56 -36.16
CA LYS A 89 10.35 3.49 -36.39
C LYS A 89 9.65 2.15 -36.17
N LYS A 90 9.95 1.16 -37.02
CA LYS A 90 9.42 -0.20 -36.85
C LYS A 90 10.09 -0.86 -35.65
N ILE A 91 9.29 -1.25 -34.66
CA ILE A 91 9.72 -1.95 -33.45
C ILE A 91 9.69 -3.46 -33.72
N LYS A 92 10.67 -4.20 -33.19
CA LYS A 92 10.67 -5.67 -33.19
C LYS A 92 10.53 -6.24 -31.79
N ASN A 93 10.94 -5.51 -30.77
CA ASN A 93 10.96 -5.98 -29.40
C ASN A 93 10.23 -5.01 -28.48
N PHE A 94 9.40 -5.54 -27.59
CA PHE A 94 8.66 -4.74 -26.61
C PHE A 94 8.90 -5.30 -25.21
N ILE A 95 9.35 -4.42 -24.32
CA ILE A 95 9.56 -4.71 -22.90
C ILE A 95 8.53 -3.88 -22.12
N LEU A 96 7.62 -4.57 -21.43
CA LEU A 96 6.72 -3.97 -20.46
C LEU A 96 7.27 -4.24 -19.06
N THR A 97 7.40 -3.20 -18.23
CA THR A 97 7.72 -3.37 -16.81
C THR A 97 6.57 -2.92 -15.92
N ILE A 98 6.22 -3.71 -14.91
CA ILE A 98 5.15 -3.41 -13.96
C ILE A 98 5.72 -3.44 -12.54
N PRO A 99 6.06 -2.29 -11.94
CA PRO A 99 6.36 -2.20 -10.52
C PRO A 99 5.04 -2.15 -9.73
N ASP A 100 4.56 -3.31 -9.27
CA ASP A 100 3.25 -3.47 -8.60
C ASP A 100 3.14 -2.55 -7.37
N GLY A 101 2.06 -1.77 -7.25
CA GLY A 101 1.84 -0.84 -6.12
C GLY A 101 2.72 0.42 -6.10
N PHE A 102 3.48 0.69 -7.17
CA PHE A 102 4.48 1.77 -7.19
C PHE A 102 3.93 3.14 -7.61
N GLY A 103 3.49 3.91 -6.61
CA GLY A 103 3.01 5.29 -6.80
C GLY A 103 4.11 6.36 -6.88
N PRO A 104 3.74 7.61 -7.21
CA PRO A 104 4.68 8.73 -7.32
C PRO A 104 5.39 9.06 -6.00
N ALA A 105 4.71 8.89 -4.85
CA ALA A 105 5.32 9.12 -3.54
C ALA A 105 6.41 8.09 -3.21
N SER A 106 6.21 6.83 -3.61
CA SER A 106 7.18 5.75 -3.44
C SER A 106 8.49 6.02 -4.21
N GLU A 107 8.40 6.54 -5.44
CA GLU A 107 9.58 6.94 -6.21
C GLU A 107 10.38 8.03 -5.46
N VAL A 108 9.68 9.06 -4.98
CA VAL A 108 10.31 10.17 -4.22
C VAL A 108 10.95 9.64 -2.94
N PHE A 109 10.26 8.74 -2.22
CA PHE A 109 10.73 8.12 -0.99
C PHE A 109 12.11 7.46 -1.16
N ALA A 110 12.24 6.60 -2.18
CA ALA A 110 13.49 5.91 -2.43
C ALA A 110 14.57 6.85 -2.96
N ARG A 111 14.22 7.77 -3.87
CA ARG A 111 15.17 8.74 -4.43
C ARG A 111 15.80 9.60 -3.34
N ASP A 112 14.99 10.14 -2.44
CA ASP A 112 15.45 11.04 -1.38
C ASP A 112 16.32 10.28 -0.36
N PHE A 113 15.99 9.02 -0.03
CA PHE A 113 16.89 8.17 0.75
C PHE A 113 18.24 7.97 0.07
N VAL A 114 18.25 7.65 -1.22
CA VAL A 114 19.48 7.42 -1.98
C VAL A 114 20.33 8.70 -2.06
N GLN A 115 19.71 9.87 -2.23
CA GLN A 115 20.38 11.17 -2.18
C GLN A 115 20.98 11.47 -0.80
N TRP A 116 20.23 11.19 0.26
CA TRP A 116 20.70 11.37 1.63
C TRP A 116 21.86 10.43 1.98
N ASN A 117 21.77 9.15 1.59
CA ASN A 117 22.76 8.13 1.93
C ASN A 117 24.07 8.29 1.14
N ASN A 118 24.01 8.84 -0.09
CA ASN A 118 25.18 9.08 -0.92
C ASN A 118 25.44 10.57 -1.17
N THR A 119 26.24 11.16 -0.30
CA THR A 119 26.63 12.58 -0.37
C THR A 119 27.47 12.96 -1.58
N GLN A 120 28.00 12.00 -2.36
CA GLN A 120 28.90 12.30 -3.49
C GLN A 120 28.17 12.75 -4.75
N THR A 121 26.93 12.31 -4.96
CA THR A 121 26.12 12.73 -6.14
C THR A 121 25.24 13.94 -5.85
N GLY A 122 25.04 14.26 -4.56
CA GLY A 122 24.21 15.37 -4.10
C GLY A 122 22.75 15.25 -4.52
N TRP A 123 22.02 16.37 -4.37
CA TRP A 123 20.58 16.53 -4.66
C TRP A 123 20.18 16.31 -6.13
N ASN A 124 21.14 16.19 -7.05
CA ASN A 124 20.88 16.01 -8.48
C ASN A 124 20.76 14.54 -8.89
N ARG A 125 20.93 13.59 -7.96
CA ARG A 125 20.82 12.18 -8.29
C ARG A 125 19.37 11.81 -8.59
N GLN A 126 19.16 11.34 -9.81
CA GLN A 126 17.94 10.69 -10.26
C GLN A 126 18.09 9.17 -10.18
N LEU A 127 16.99 8.47 -9.94
CA LEU A 127 16.90 7.02 -10.12
C LEU A 127 16.58 6.67 -11.59
N GLY A 128 16.61 5.39 -11.94
CA GLY A 128 16.46 4.94 -13.32
C GLY A 128 15.15 5.40 -13.97
N SER A 129 14.03 5.26 -13.27
CA SER A 129 12.68 5.67 -13.70
C SER A 129 12.55 7.19 -13.90
N ASP A 130 13.10 8.01 -12.99
CA ASP A 130 13.06 9.48 -13.05
C ASP A 130 13.57 10.01 -14.40
N THR A 131 14.62 9.38 -14.94
CA THR A 131 15.30 9.84 -16.15
C THR A 131 14.50 9.62 -17.43
N ILE A 132 13.47 8.77 -17.38
CA ILE A 132 12.68 8.34 -18.54
C ILE A 132 11.16 8.40 -18.28
N GLN A 133 10.73 9.16 -17.27
CA GLN A 133 9.31 9.42 -17.04
C GLN A 133 8.73 10.28 -18.17
N ILE A 134 7.61 9.83 -18.74
CA ILE A 134 6.94 10.48 -19.88
C ILE A 134 5.50 10.91 -19.56
N GLY A 135 4.93 10.43 -18.46
CA GLY A 135 3.52 10.66 -18.16
C GLY A 135 3.01 9.99 -16.88
N SER A 136 1.70 9.70 -16.88
CA SER A 136 0.98 9.02 -15.81
C SER A 136 -0.16 8.15 -16.35
N ILE A 137 -0.58 7.14 -15.59
CA ILE A 137 -1.69 6.24 -15.90
C ILE A 137 -2.78 6.33 -14.84
N ARG A 138 -4.04 6.39 -15.30
CA ARG A 138 -5.25 6.23 -14.48
C ARG A 138 -5.63 4.75 -14.43
N THR A 139 -5.85 4.22 -13.23
CA THR A 139 -5.80 2.76 -13.02
C THR A 139 -7.13 2.09 -12.66
N ARG A 140 -8.21 2.85 -12.40
CA ARG A 140 -9.51 2.29 -11.94
C ARG A 140 -10.00 1.05 -12.71
N SER A 141 -10.71 0.15 -12.04
CA SER A 141 -11.40 -0.99 -12.67
C SER A 141 -12.78 -0.58 -13.22
N SER A 142 -13.55 -1.52 -13.75
CA SER A 142 -14.93 -1.24 -14.18
C SER A 142 -15.92 -1.11 -13.02
N ASP A 143 -15.60 -1.70 -11.87
CA ASP A 143 -16.48 -1.83 -10.70
C ASP A 143 -15.99 -1.05 -9.46
N SER A 144 -14.79 -0.48 -9.51
CA SER A 144 -14.20 0.27 -8.40
C SER A 144 -13.32 1.43 -8.87
N TYR A 145 -13.31 2.54 -8.11
CA TYR A 145 -12.36 3.64 -8.31
C TYR A 145 -10.92 3.23 -7.93
N VAL A 146 -10.77 2.22 -7.07
CA VAL A 146 -9.50 1.62 -6.66
C VAL A 146 -9.42 0.23 -7.28
N THR A 147 -8.54 0.07 -8.28
CA THR A 147 -8.34 -1.22 -8.94
C THR A 147 -7.58 -2.18 -8.04
N ASP A 148 -7.72 -3.48 -8.33
CA ASP A 148 -6.72 -4.47 -7.96
C ASP A 148 -5.77 -4.78 -9.13
N SER A 149 -4.70 -5.53 -8.84
CA SER A 149 -3.71 -5.94 -9.85
C SER A 149 -4.32 -6.77 -10.99
N ALA A 150 -5.33 -7.60 -10.71
CA ALA A 150 -5.98 -8.46 -11.71
C ALA A 150 -6.68 -7.64 -12.80
N ALA A 151 -7.52 -6.69 -12.39
CA ALA A 151 -8.24 -5.82 -13.31
C ALA A 151 -7.27 -4.89 -14.08
N SER A 152 -6.28 -4.34 -13.39
CA SER A 152 -5.31 -3.43 -14.01
C SER A 152 -4.39 -4.14 -15.01
N ALA A 153 -3.89 -5.33 -14.66
CA ALA A 153 -3.10 -6.15 -15.58
C ALA A 153 -3.94 -6.69 -16.75
N THR A 154 -5.22 -6.98 -16.54
CA THR A 154 -6.15 -7.31 -17.65
C THR A 154 -6.35 -6.11 -18.58
N ALA A 155 -6.38 -4.89 -18.06
CA ALA A 155 -6.42 -3.68 -18.90
C ALA A 155 -5.12 -3.52 -19.70
N TYR A 156 -3.96 -3.77 -19.11
CA TYR A 156 -2.68 -3.77 -19.81
C TYR A 156 -2.53 -4.89 -20.84
N SER A 157 -3.16 -6.04 -20.60
CA SER A 157 -2.99 -7.21 -21.47
C SER A 157 -4.04 -7.28 -22.58
N CYS A 158 -5.29 -6.90 -22.32
CA CYS A 158 -6.40 -6.99 -23.26
C CYS A 158 -6.85 -5.64 -23.85
N GLY A 159 -6.42 -4.52 -23.25
CA GLY A 159 -6.88 -3.19 -23.68
C GLY A 159 -8.36 -2.90 -23.36
N ILE A 160 -8.92 -3.56 -22.35
CA ILE A 160 -10.31 -3.38 -21.89
C ILE A 160 -10.37 -3.26 -20.37
N LYS A 161 -11.39 -2.59 -19.84
CA LYS A 161 -11.68 -2.63 -18.40
C LYS A 161 -12.39 -3.92 -18.03
N THR A 162 -12.13 -4.39 -16.82
CA THR A 162 -12.84 -5.50 -16.19
C THR A 162 -12.96 -5.25 -14.68
N TYR A 163 -13.63 -6.16 -13.97
CA TYR A 163 -13.89 -6.04 -12.53
C TYR A 163 -12.70 -6.52 -11.69
N ASN A 164 -12.59 -6.07 -10.44
CA ASN A 164 -11.50 -6.48 -9.56
C ASN A 164 -11.48 -8.01 -9.33
N GLY A 165 -10.31 -8.63 -9.44
CA GLY A 165 -10.14 -10.08 -9.34
C GLY A 165 -10.22 -10.83 -10.68
N ALA A 166 -10.67 -10.18 -11.76
CA ALA A 166 -10.76 -10.80 -13.08
C ALA A 166 -9.38 -10.93 -13.76
N ILE A 167 -9.09 -12.14 -14.27
CA ILE A 167 -7.86 -12.45 -14.99
C ILE A 167 -8.19 -12.71 -16.45
N GLY A 168 -7.78 -11.82 -17.36
CA GLY A 168 -7.89 -12.06 -18.81
C GLY A 168 -9.32 -12.26 -19.33
N ILE A 169 -10.33 -11.71 -18.65
CA ILE A 169 -11.74 -11.81 -19.04
C ILE A 169 -12.40 -10.42 -19.02
N ASP A 170 -13.43 -10.25 -19.85
CA ASP A 170 -14.25 -9.05 -19.86
C ASP A 170 -15.24 -8.98 -18.68
N GLU A 171 -16.00 -7.89 -18.61
CA GLU A 171 -17.02 -7.67 -17.58
C GLU A 171 -18.09 -8.79 -17.53
N ASP A 172 -18.39 -9.42 -18.66
CA ASP A 172 -19.39 -10.48 -18.78
C ASP A 172 -18.79 -11.87 -18.50
N GLY A 173 -17.48 -11.92 -18.21
CA GLY A 173 -16.76 -13.15 -17.90
C GLY A 173 -16.27 -13.92 -19.12
N ASN A 174 -16.28 -13.31 -20.30
CA ASN A 174 -15.75 -13.94 -21.51
C ASN A 174 -14.24 -13.68 -21.62
N PRO A 175 -13.42 -14.69 -21.96
CA PRO A 175 -12.00 -14.51 -22.24
C PRO A 175 -11.72 -13.40 -23.25
N CYS A 176 -10.80 -12.49 -22.93
CA CYS A 176 -10.25 -11.51 -23.86
C CYS A 176 -8.87 -11.98 -24.33
N GLY A 177 -8.57 -11.83 -25.61
CA GLY A 177 -7.24 -12.16 -26.13
C GLY A 177 -6.20 -11.17 -25.63
N THR A 178 -5.07 -11.66 -25.12
CA THR A 178 -4.02 -10.80 -24.56
C THR A 178 -2.96 -10.42 -25.59
N VAL A 179 -2.20 -9.36 -25.32
CA VAL A 179 -1.02 -8.96 -26.10
C VAL A 179 0.07 -10.05 -26.14
N LEU A 180 0.24 -10.83 -25.08
CA LEU A 180 1.22 -11.92 -25.04
C LEU A 180 0.77 -13.07 -25.95
N GLU A 181 -0.50 -13.44 -25.90
CA GLU A 181 -1.07 -14.50 -26.75
C GLU A 181 -1.08 -14.10 -28.22
N ALA A 182 -1.48 -12.86 -28.51
CA ALA A 182 -1.44 -12.32 -29.86
C ALA A 182 0.00 -12.22 -30.38
N ALA A 183 0.97 -11.81 -29.54
CA ALA A 183 2.38 -11.81 -29.89
C ALA A 183 2.90 -13.22 -30.21
N LYS A 184 2.59 -14.21 -29.35
CA LYS A 184 2.95 -15.61 -29.59
C LYS A 184 2.43 -16.11 -30.93
N ARG A 185 1.13 -15.89 -31.20
CA ARG A 185 0.49 -16.31 -32.45
C ARG A 185 1.01 -15.59 -33.68
N ALA A 186 1.45 -14.35 -33.53
CA ALA A 186 2.10 -13.57 -34.58
C ALA A 186 3.59 -13.97 -34.81
N GLY A 187 4.12 -14.93 -34.04
CA GLY A 187 5.46 -15.47 -34.19
C GLY A 187 6.53 -14.76 -33.35
N TYR A 188 6.16 -13.86 -32.44
CA TYR A 188 7.09 -13.31 -31.46
C TYR A 188 7.42 -14.34 -30.38
N LYS A 189 8.60 -14.20 -29.77
CA LYS A 189 8.91 -14.90 -28.52
C LYS A 189 8.31 -14.16 -27.33
N THR A 190 7.84 -14.89 -26.33
CA THR A 190 7.11 -14.32 -25.20
C THR A 190 7.73 -14.69 -23.85
N GLY A 191 7.66 -13.79 -22.89
CA GLY A 191 8.21 -14.03 -21.56
C GLY A 191 7.47 -13.36 -20.42
N LEU A 192 7.46 -14.01 -19.26
CA LEU A 192 7.00 -13.51 -17.98
C LEU A 192 8.11 -13.66 -16.94
N VAL A 193 8.47 -12.57 -16.27
CA VAL A 193 9.49 -12.56 -15.22
C VAL A 193 8.97 -11.75 -14.04
N VAL A 194 8.86 -12.36 -12.86
CA VAL A 194 8.24 -11.72 -11.69
C VAL A 194 8.97 -12.08 -10.40
N THR A 195 8.82 -11.28 -9.35
CA THR A 195 9.23 -11.65 -7.97
C THR A 195 8.06 -12.10 -7.10
N SER A 196 6.83 -12.04 -7.61
CA SER A 196 5.65 -12.66 -7.01
C SER A 196 5.61 -14.17 -7.32
N ARG A 197 4.45 -14.78 -7.08
CA ARG A 197 4.15 -16.09 -7.64
C ARG A 197 3.94 -15.93 -9.14
N ILE A 198 4.43 -16.85 -9.96
CA ILE A 198 4.20 -16.79 -11.42
C ILE A 198 2.71 -16.91 -11.78
N THR A 199 1.90 -17.44 -10.85
CA THR A 199 0.44 -17.54 -10.90
C THR A 199 -0.29 -16.32 -10.33
N HIS A 200 0.43 -15.32 -9.81
CA HIS A 200 -0.18 -14.12 -9.27
C HIS A 200 -0.88 -13.30 -10.36
N ALA A 201 -1.76 -12.38 -9.97
CA ALA A 201 -2.68 -11.71 -10.87
C ALA A 201 -1.99 -11.04 -12.07
N THR A 202 -0.91 -10.29 -11.84
CA THR A 202 -0.21 -9.56 -12.91
C THR A 202 0.30 -10.46 -14.02
N PRO A 203 1.17 -11.48 -13.78
CA PRO A 203 1.58 -12.40 -14.83
C PRO A 203 0.43 -13.25 -15.37
N ALA A 204 -0.52 -13.64 -14.53
CA ALA A 204 -1.67 -14.45 -14.94
C ALA A 204 -2.53 -13.74 -15.99
N SER A 205 -2.79 -12.44 -15.84
CA SER A 205 -3.62 -11.66 -16.77
C SER A 205 -3.04 -11.54 -18.18
N PHE A 206 -1.77 -11.91 -18.40
CA PHE A 206 -1.18 -11.99 -19.74
C PHE A 206 -1.30 -13.37 -20.39
N ALA A 207 -1.54 -14.45 -19.63
CA ALA A 207 -1.41 -15.81 -20.15
C ALA A 207 -2.48 -16.80 -19.62
N SER A 208 -3.52 -16.29 -18.96
CA SER A 208 -4.61 -17.08 -18.40
C SER A 208 -5.92 -16.30 -18.42
N HIS A 209 -7.03 -17.03 -18.28
CA HIS A 209 -8.39 -16.52 -18.27
C HIS A 209 -9.15 -17.19 -17.12
N ILE A 210 -9.44 -16.44 -16.07
CA ILE A 210 -9.96 -16.95 -14.79
C ILE A 210 -10.88 -15.91 -14.16
N TYR A 211 -12.00 -16.35 -13.57
CA TYR A 211 -13.01 -15.48 -12.96
C TYR A 211 -12.57 -14.81 -11.67
N ASP A 212 -11.67 -15.47 -10.94
CA ASP A 212 -11.20 -15.08 -9.63
C ASP A 212 -9.71 -15.37 -9.51
N ARG A 213 -8.91 -14.32 -9.32
CA ARG A 213 -7.45 -14.35 -9.19
C ARG A 213 -6.93 -15.37 -8.17
N ASP A 214 -7.73 -15.75 -7.18
CA ASP A 214 -7.32 -16.71 -6.14
C ASP A 214 -7.37 -18.17 -6.62
N GLN A 215 -7.90 -18.45 -7.82
CA GLN A 215 -7.84 -19.77 -8.46
C GLN A 215 -6.46 -20.03 -9.09
N GLU A 216 -5.39 -19.79 -8.34
CA GLU A 216 -4.00 -19.90 -8.79
C GLU A 216 -3.61 -21.33 -9.21
N ASP A 217 -4.28 -22.36 -8.68
CA ASP A 217 -4.11 -23.74 -9.13
C ASP A 217 -4.57 -23.93 -10.59
N LYS A 218 -5.61 -23.21 -11.01
CA LYS A 218 -6.12 -23.18 -12.39
C LYS A 218 -5.32 -22.26 -13.29
N ILE A 219 -4.82 -21.14 -12.77
CA ILE A 219 -3.85 -20.31 -13.47
C ILE A 219 -2.59 -21.14 -13.81
N ALA A 220 -2.05 -21.89 -12.84
CA ALA A 220 -0.87 -22.74 -13.07
C ALA A 220 -1.08 -23.76 -14.20
N GLU A 221 -2.28 -24.33 -14.31
CA GLU A 221 -2.64 -25.25 -15.38
C GLU A 221 -2.63 -24.55 -16.75
N GLN A 222 -3.20 -23.35 -16.86
CA GLN A 222 -3.25 -22.61 -18.12
C GLN A 222 -1.87 -22.08 -18.54
N LEU A 223 -1.03 -21.65 -17.60
CA LEU A 223 0.34 -21.19 -17.87
C LEU A 223 1.20 -22.25 -18.57
N ILE A 224 1.01 -23.53 -18.23
CA ILE A 224 1.74 -24.64 -18.89
C ILE A 224 1.07 -25.12 -20.19
N GLY A 225 -0.01 -24.46 -20.61
CA GLY A 225 -0.68 -24.68 -21.89
C GLY A 225 -1.97 -25.49 -21.82
N ASN A 226 -2.57 -25.69 -20.64
CA ASN A 226 -3.90 -26.30 -20.54
C ASN A 226 -5.01 -25.27 -20.81
N GLN A 227 -4.94 -24.64 -21.99
CA GLN A 227 -5.92 -23.70 -22.52
C GLN A 227 -5.98 -23.85 -24.06
N PRO A 228 -7.02 -23.37 -24.77
CA PRO A 228 -7.22 -23.64 -26.19
C PRO A 228 -6.08 -23.19 -27.10
N LEU A 229 -5.28 -22.21 -26.66
CA LEU A 229 -4.14 -21.70 -27.42
C LEU A 229 -2.86 -22.52 -27.21
N GLY A 230 -2.87 -23.48 -26.28
CA GLY A 230 -1.68 -24.21 -25.84
C GLY A 230 -0.71 -23.30 -25.06
N PRO A 231 0.59 -23.65 -25.00
CA PRO A 231 1.59 -22.85 -24.31
C PRO A 231 1.86 -21.50 -25.00
N VAL A 232 1.54 -20.40 -24.32
CA VAL A 232 1.67 -19.05 -24.89
C VAL A 232 2.89 -18.28 -24.39
N ALA A 233 3.50 -18.65 -23.27
CA ALA A 233 4.76 -18.10 -22.78
C ALA A 233 5.95 -18.99 -23.18
N ASP A 234 6.96 -18.46 -23.90
CA ASP A 234 8.19 -19.22 -24.16
C ASP A 234 9.08 -19.33 -22.92
N LEU A 235 9.05 -18.34 -22.02
CA LEU A 235 9.78 -18.37 -20.75
C LEU A 235 8.96 -17.83 -19.60
N MET A 236 9.14 -18.42 -18.43
CA MET A 236 8.51 -18.01 -17.17
C MET A 236 9.50 -18.13 -16.02
N LEU A 237 9.65 -17.09 -15.21
CA LEU A 237 10.53 -17.07 -14.03
C LEU A 237 9.83 -16.36 -12.86
N GLY A 238 9.71 -17.01 -11.71
CA GLY A 238 9.12 -16.43 -10.50
C GLY A 238 9.03 -17.40 -9.32
N GLY A 239 8.20 -17.10 -8.33
CA GLY A 239 7.83 -18.01 -7.23
C GLY A 239 6.55 -18.79 -7.50
N GLY A 240 5.97 -19.41 -6.47
CA GLY A 240 4.62 -20.00 -6.49
C GLY A 240 4.59 -21.52 -6.62
N LEU A 241 5.66 -22.22 -6.25
CA LEU A 241 5.82 -23.66 -6.45
C LEU A 241 4.73 -24.49 -5.74
N ALA A 242 4.12 -23.96 -4.67
CA ALA A 242 3.03 -24.61 -3.97
C ALA A 242 1.83 -24.92 -4.89
N PHE A 243 1.59 -24.13 -5.94
CA PHE A 243 0.51 -24.33 -6.91
C PHE A 243 0.82 -25.34 -8.00
N PHE A 244 2.06 -25.84 -8.05
CA PHE A 244 2.51 -26.83 -9.03
C PHE A 244 2.69 -28.22 -8.43
N TRP A 245 2.79 -28.33 -7.11
CA TRP A 245 2.96 -29.61 -6.43
C TRP A 245 1.64 -30.37 -6.25
N PRO A 246 1.65 -31.72 -6.34
CA PRO A 246 0.47 -32.51 -6.02
C PRO A 246 0.12 -32.36 -4.53
N ASN A 247 -1.16 -32.51 -4.20
CA ASN A 247 -1.70 -32.39 -2.83
C ASN A 247 -1.04 -33.31 -1.79
N SER A 248 -0.36 -34.38 -2.23
CA SER A 248 0.43 -35.27 -1.38
C SER A 248 1.76 -34.66 -0.91
N THR A 249 2.19 -33.55 -1.50
CA THR A 249 3.41 -32.83 -1.12
C THR A 249 3.10 -31.84 0.00
N LYS A 250 3.87 -31.90 1.09
CA LYS A 250 3.75 -30.95 2.21
C LYS A 250 3.96 -29.51 1.70
N GLY A 251 3.01 -28.64 2.01
CA GLY A 251 3.04 -27.23 1.58
C GLY A 251 2.50 -26.99 0.17
N SER A 252 1.90 -28.00 -0.47
CA SER A 252 1.11 -27.80 -1.70
C SER A 252 -0.15 -26.98 -1.40
N SER A 253 -0.49 -26.11 -2.36
CA SER A 253 -1.76 -25.36 -2.41
C SER A 253 -2.76 -25.99 -3.38
N ARG A 254 -2.37 -27.07 -4.10
CA ARG A 254 -3.30 -27.80 -4.97
C ARG A 254 -4.20 -28.71 -4.15
N LYS A 255 -5.44 -28.87 -4.64
CA LYS A 255 -6.42 -29.80 -4.06
C LYS A 255 -6.41 -31.18 -4.74
N ASP A 256 -5.76 -31.29 -5.90
CA ASP A 256 -5.66 -32.51 -6.70
C ASP A 256 -4.26 -33.13 -6.64
N SER A 257 -4.10 -34.32 -7.23
CA SER A 257 -2.86 -35.08 -7.25
C SER A 257 -1.94 -34.74 -8.43
N ARG A 258 -2.17 -33.60 -9.12
CA ARG A 258 -1.40 -33.25 -10.32
C ARG A 258 -0.04 -32.64 -9.96
N ASP A 259 1.00 -33.07 -10.66
CA ASP A 259 2.33 -32.49 -10.61
C ASP A 259 2.56 -31.66 -11.87
N LEU A 260 2.34 -30.36 -11.77
CA LEU A 260 2.43 -29.46 -12.91
C LEU A 260 3.89 -29.19 -13.35
N ILE A 261 4.89 -29.44 -12.50
CA ILE A 261 6.29 -29.40 -12.94
C ILE A 261 6.58 -30.58 -13.87
N ALA A 262 6.10 -31.77 -13.52
CA ALA A 262 6.22 -32.94 -14.38
C ALA A 262 5.42 -32.77 -15.68
N GLU A 263 4.21 -32.23 -15.60
CA GLU A 263 3.39 -31.93 -16.79
C GLU A 263 4.05 -30.87 -17.69
N ALA A 264 4.63 -29.81 -17.12
CA ALA A 264 5.38 -28.81 -17.90
C ALA A 264 6.56 -29.44 -18.66
N LYS A 265 7.31 -30.36 -18.04
CA LYS A 265 8.37 -31.11 -18.72
C LYS A 265 7.82 -31.95 -19.86
N LYS A 266 6.67 -32.61 -19.66
CA LYS A 266 5.99 -33.37 -20.72
C LYS A 266 5.50 -32.47 -21.86
N ALA A 267 5.11 -31.23 -21.55
CA ALA A 267 4.76 -30.20 -22.52
C ALA A 267 5.99 -29.56 -23.22
N GLY A 268 7.21 -30.02 -22.91
CA GLY A 268 8.44 -29.60 -23.59
C GLY A 268 9.20 -28.47 -22.89
N TYR A 269 8.76 -28.01 -21.71
CA TYR A 269 9.50 -27.03 -20.93
C TYR A 269 10.74 -27.65 -20.29
N ASN A 270 11.86 -26.93 -20.35
CA ASN A 270 12.90 -27.09 -19.35
C ASN A 270 12.41 -26.50 -18.02
N ALA A 271 11.74 -27.30 -17.19
CA ALA A 271 11.19 -26.87 -15.91
C ALA A 271 12.13 -27.19 -14.73
N PHE A 272 12.44 -26.18 -13.92
CA PHE A 272 13.34 -26.26 -12.78
C PHE A 272 12.85 -25.39 -11.61
N THR A 273 13.31 -25.69 -10.40
CA THR A 273 12.79 -25.09 -9.17
C THR A 273 13.87 -24.62 -8.20
N THR A 274 15.11 -24.46 -8.67
CA THR A 274 16.27 -24.18 -7.83
C THR A 274 17.20 -23.17 -8.48
N ARG A 275 18.01 -22.48 -7.65
CA ARG A 275 19.10 -21.61 -8.10
C ARG A 275 20.02 -22.31 -9.11
N ALA A 276 20.44 -23.55 -8.82
CA ALA A 276 21.32 -24.30 -9.71
C ALA A 276 20.69 -24.55 -11.09
N GLY A 277 19.37 -24.79 -11.14
CA GLY A 277 18.62 -24.90 -12.41
C GLY A 277 18.61 -23.59 -13.20
N PHE A 278 18.50 -22.45 -12.50
CA PHE A 278 18.61 -21.13 -13.12
C PHE A 278 20.02 -20.85 -13.65
N ASP A 279 21.06 -21.12 -12.85
CA ASP A 279 22.45 -20.90 -13.25
C ASP A 279 22.84 -21.75 -14.48
N ALA A 280 22.22 -22.94 -14.63
CA ALA A 280 22.40 -23.80 -15.81
C ALA A 280 21.88 -23.18 -17.13
N LEU A 281 21.08 -22.11 -17.08
CA LEU A 281 20.70 -21.31 -18.25
C LEU A 281 21.89 -20.51 -18.82
N GLY A 282 23.02 -20.42 -18.09
CA GLY A 282 24.25 -19.78 -18.54
C GLY A 282 24.07 -18.28 -18.80
N GLY A 283 23.25 -17.61 -17.99
CA GLY A 283 22.86 -16.22 -18.21
C GLY A 283 22.11 -16.00 -19.54
N GLY A 284 21.41 -17.01 -20.04
CA GLY A 284 20.60 -16.98 -21.27
C GLY A 284 21.35 -17.38 -22.55
N LYS A 285 22.68 -17.47 -22.46
CA LYS A 285 23.56 -17.78 -23.60
C LYS A 285 23.41 -19.22 -24.10
N THR A 286 23.05 -20.15 -23.21
CA THR A 286 22.89 -21.58 -23.50
C THR A 286 21.47 -22.10 -23.28
N ALA A 287 20.57 -21.26 -22.76
CA ALA A 287 19.19 -21.62 -22.46
C ALA A 287 18.44 -22.17 -23.69
N LYS A 288 17.54 -23.12 -23.49
CA LYS A 288 16.64 -23.62 -24.55
C LYS A 288 15.21 -23.26 -24.19
N LEU A 289 14.50 -22.65 -25.14
CA LEU A 289 13.07 -22.37 -25.00
C LEU A 289 12.26 -23.62 -25.42
N PRO A 290 11.11 -23.88 -24.78
CA PRO A 290 10.57 -23.11 -23.66
C PRO A 290 11.15 -23.52 -22.29
N TYR A 291 11.12 -22.63 -21.29
CA TYR A 291 11.55 -22.95 -19.92
C TYR A 291 10.68 -22.31 -18.83
N LEU A 292 10.63 -22.97 -17.66
CA LEU A 292 9.85 -22.55 -16.49
C LEU A 292 10.73 -22.67 -15.24
N GLY A 293 11.01 -21.55 -14.59
CA GLY A 293 11.71 -21.48 -13.31
C GLY A 293 10.79 -21.03 -12.18
N VAL A 294 10.59 -21.88 -11.16
CA VAL A 294 9.73 -21.58 -10.00
C VAL A 294 10.49 -21.79 -8.69
N PHE A 295 10.93 -20.71 -8.04
CA PHE A 295 12.03 -20.76 -7.06
C PHE A 295 11.61 -20.97 -5.60
N THR A 296 10.43 -20.49 -5.22
CA THR A 296 9.93 -20.54 -3.85
C THR A 296 8.50 -21.09 -3.80
N PRO A 297 8.04 -21.67 -2.67
CA PRO A 297 6.65 -22.13 -2.53
C PRO A 297 5.62 -21.01 -2.72
N GLY A 298 5.88 -19.83 -2.16
CA GLY A 298 5.04 -18.63 -2.26
C GLY A 298 5.64 -17.57 -3.17
N HIS A 299 5.52 -16.29 -2.80
CA HIS A 299 6.28 -15.23 -3.47
C HIS A 299 7.78 -15.45 -3.29
N MET A 300 8.60 -14.82 -4.14
CA MET A 300 10.04 -14.74 -3.88
C MET A 300 10.30 -13.83 -2.67
N SER A 301 11.46 -14.00 -2.07
CA SER A 301 11.89 -13.18 -0.93
C SER A 301 11.96 -11.70 -1.33
N TYR A 302 11.68 -10.78 -0.38
CA TYR A 302 12.00 -9.37 -0.58
C TYR A 302 13.50 -9.22 -0.86
N GLU A 303 13.89 -8.24 -1.67
CA GLU A 303 15.29 -8.04 -2.07
C GLU A 303 16.22 -7.88 -0.86
N VAL A 304 15.74 -7.23 0.20
CA VAL A 304 16.49 -7.04 1.45
C VAL A 304 16.74 -8.35 2.20
N ASP A 305 15.86 -9.35 2.07
CA ASP A 305 15.96 -10.65 2.75
C ASP A 305 16.48 -11.77 1.86
N ARG A 306 16.62 -11.51 0.56
CA ARG A 306 16.94 -12.53 -0.44
C ARG A 306 18.32 -13.13 -0.20
N ASP A 307 18.39 -14.45 -0.05
CA ASP A 307 19.65 -15.17 -0.15
C ASP A 307 19.99 -15.42 -1.65
N PRO A 308 21.02 -14.76 -2.21
CA PRO A 308 21.39 -14.95 -3.61
C PRO A 308 21.83 -16.38 -3.94
N LYS A 309 22.18 -17.21 -2.96
CA LYS A 309 22.51 -18.63 -3.18
C LYS A 309 21.28 -19.49 -3.41
N LEU A 310 20.09 -19.02 -3.03
CA LEU A 310 18.84 -19.78 -3.13
C LEU A 310 17.92 -19.20 -4.22
N GLU A 311 17.92 -17.89 -4.40
CA GLU A 311 17.01 -17.19 -5.30
C GLU A 311 17.74 -16.20 -6.21
N PRO A 312 17.47 -16.21 -7.54
CA PRO A 312 17.94 -15.16 -8.42
C PRO A 312 17.18 -13.85 -8.15
N SER A 313 17.86 -12.72 -8.28
CA SER A 313 17.23 -11.39 -8.29
C SER A 313 16.38 -11.17 -9.55
N LEU A 314 15.46 -10.21 -9.51
CA LEU A 314 14.76 -9.75 -10.72
C LEU A 314 15.73 -9.31 -11.83
N LEU A 315 16.84 -8.68 -11.45
CA LEU A 315 17.88 -8.25 -12.39
C LEU A 315 18.55 -9.44 -13.08
N GLU A 316 18.91 -10.49 -12.34
CA GLU A 316 19.49 -11.72 -12.91
C GLU A 316 18.49 -12.41 -13.84
N MET A 317 17.23 -12.53 -13.42
CA MET A 317 16.17 -13.15 -14.23
C MET A 317 15.91 -12.35 -15.51
N THR A 318 15.83 -11.02 -15.42
CA THR A 318 15.60 -10.12 -16.57
C THR A 318 16.75 -10.19 -17.56
N LYS A 319 18.01 -10.13 -17.09
CA LYS A 319 19.20 -10.30 -17.93
C LYS A 319 19.17 -11.62 -18.69
N THR A 320 18.90 -12.71 -17.97
CA THR A 320 18.87 -14.06 -18.53
C THR A 320 17.75 -14.24 -19.55
N ALA A 321 16.56 -13.70 -19.27
CA ALA A 321 15.43 -13.75 -20.18
C ALA A 321 15.70 -12.96 -21.48
N LEU A 322 16.17 -11.72 -21.37
CA LEU A 322 16.46 -10.88 -22.54
C LEU A 322 17.57 -11.45 -23.42
N GLU A 323 18.64 -11.97 -22.82
CA GLU A 323 19.71 -12.64 -23.57
C GLU A 323 19.18 -13.89 -24.31
N THR A 324 18.32 -14.67 -23.65
CA THR A 324 17.66 -15.82 -24.29
C THR A 324 16.80 -15.39 -25.47
N LEU A 325 15.93 -14.39 -25.28
CA LEU A 325 15.00 -13.91 -26.29
C LEU A 325 15.73 -13.31 -27.49
N LYS A 326 16.75 -12.49 -27.24
CA LYS A 326 17.62 -11.93 -28.30
C LYS A 326 18.24 -13.02 -29.15
N ARG A 327 18.84 -14.05 -28.52
CA ARG A 327 19.43 -15.18 -29.25
C ARG A 327 18.37 -15.97 -30.01
N ALA A 328 17.20 -16.21 -29.42
CA ALA A 328 16.11 -16.97 -30.03
C ALA A 328 15.47 -16.26 -31.24
N THR A 329 15.62 -14.94 -31.33
CA THR A 329 14.99 -14.10 -32.37
C THR A 329 15.98 -13.50 -33.37
N LYS A 330 17.28 -13.77 -33.23
CA LYS A 330 18.36 -13.18 -34.05
C LYS A 330 18.14 -13.31 -35.57
N ASP A 331 17.63 -14.45 -36.03
CA ASP A 331 17.39 -14.77 -37.44
C ASP A 331 15.91 -14.64 -37.83
N SER A 332 15.09 -14.04 -36.96
CA SER A 332 13.64 -13.91 -37.15
C SER A 332 13.25 -12.50 -37.61
N SER A 333 12.20 -12.41 -38.43
CA SER A 333 11.55 -11.13 -38.75
C SER A 333 10.72 -10.60 -37.58
N LYS A 334 10.40 -11.45 -36.59
CA LYS A 334 9.69 -11.14 -35.35
C LYS A 334 10.64 -11.23 -34.15
N GLY A 335 10.58 -10.24 -33.27
CA GLY A 335 11.38 -10.19 -32.05
C GLY A 335 10.65 -10.83 -30.87
N TYR A 336 10.57 -10.11 -29.76
CA TYR A 336 9.92 -10.61 -28.53
C TYR A 336 9.01 -9.59 -27.84
N PHE A 337 8.05 -10.12 -27.08
CA PHE A 337 7.30 -9.39 -26.05
C PHE A 337 7.66 -9.99 -24.68
N ILE A 338 8.00 -9.16 -23.70
CA ILE A 338 8.27 -9.62 -22.34
C ILE A 338 7.62 -8.68 -21.33
N MET A 339 6.97 -9.25 -20.32
CA MET A 339 6.52 -8.53 -19.12
C MET A 339 7.45 -8.87 -17.96
N VAL A 340 7.97 -7.83 -17.29
CA VAL A 340 8.84 -7.92 -16.12
C VAL A 340 8.16 -7.22 -14.95
N GLU A 341 7.91 -7.92 -13.86
CA GLU A 341 7.22 -7.39 -12.68
C GLU A 341 8.18 -7.24 -11.50
N ALA A 342 8.26 -6.04 -10.93
CA ALA A 342 8.81 -5.83 -9.58
C ALA A 342 7.65 -5.91 -8.59
N SER A 343 7.31 -7.14 -8.21
CA SER A 343 6.00 -7.47 -7.65
C SER A 343 5.85 -7.24 -6.15
N ARG A 344 6.95 -6.98 -5.45
CA ARG A 344 6.98 -6.94 -3.98
C ARG A 344 6.88 -5.50 -3.43
N ILE A 345 6.92 -4.47 -4.28
CA ILE A 345 6.72 -3.08 -3.86
C ILE A 345 5.33 -2.92 -3.21
N ASP A 346 4.29 -3.45 -3.85
CA ASP A 346 2.92 -3.52 -3.35
C ASP A 346 2.79 -4.24 -2.01
N HIS A 347 3.32 -5.47 -1.92
CA HIS A 347 3.27 -6.26 -0.69
C HIS A 347 3.92 -5.54 0.49
N ALA A 348 5.02 -4.82 0.26
CA ALA A 348 5.64 -3.99 1.29
C ALA A 348 4.75 -2.78 1.65
N GLY A 349 4.06 -2.20 0.67
CA GLY A 349 3.03 -1.18 0.89
C GLY A 349 1.90 -1.70 1.79
N HIS A 350 1.33 -2.87 1.51
CA HIS A 350 0.28 -3.49 2.33
C HIS A 350 0.67 -3.71 3.79
N SER A 351 1.95 -4.02 4.07
CA SER A 351 2.48 -4.15 5.43
C SER A 351 2.97 -2.82 6.03
N ASN A 352 2.88 -1.70 5.30
CA ASN A 352 3.52 -0.42 5.64
C ASN A 352 5.02 -0.56 5.94
N ASP A 353 5.69 -1.51 5.27
CA ASP A 353 7.08 -1.88 5.49
C ASP A 353 8.01 -0.93 4.73
N LEU A 354 8.56 0.06 5.44
CA LEU A 354 9.46 1.03 4.82
C LEU A 354 10.77 0.41 4.32
N ILE A 355 11.30 -0.62 4.98
CA ILE A 355 12.57 -1.25 4.61
C ILE A 355 12.37 -2.15 3.39
N GLY A 356 11.36 -3.03 3.42
CA GLY A 356 10.98 -3.84 2.27
C GLY A 356 10.67 -2.97 1.04
N HIS A 357 9.85 -1.93 1.22
CA HIS A 357 9.43 -1.04 0.13
C HIS A 357 10.61 -0.30 -0.49
N LEU A 358 11.52 0.24 0.33
CA LEU A 358 12.73 0.95 -0.14
C LEU A 358 13.60 0.05 -1.02
N HIS A 359 13.92 -1.16 -0.54
CA HIS A 359 14.84 -2.05 -1.24
C HIS A 359 14.25 -2.61 -2.54
N GLU A 360 12.95 -2.88 -2.57
CA GLU A 360 12.25 -3.27 -3.80
C GLU A 360 12.27 -2.15 -4.86
N ILE A 361 12.09 -0.89 -4.45
CA ILE A 361 12.13 0.26 -5.38
C ILE A 361 13.55 0.49 -5.93
N ILE A 362 14.57 0.37 -5.08
CA ILE A 362 15.98 0.47 -5.52
C ILE A 362 16.31 -0.67 -6.50
N MET A 363 15.83 -1.88 -6.23
CA MET A 363 15.98 -3.03 -7.12
C MET A 363 15.30 -2.78 -8.47
N TYR A 364 14.05 -2.32 -8.48
CA TYR A 364 13.33 -1.98 -9.71
C TYR A 364 14.08 -0.92 -10.53
N ASN A 365 14.55 0.14 -9.88
CA ASN A 365 15.32 1.19 -10.55
C ASN A 365 16.65 0.69 -11.13
N THR A 366 17.30 -0.26 -10.47
CA THR A 366 18.48 -0.95 -11.01
C THR A 366 18.15 -1.76 -12.26
N VAL A 367 16.98 -2.41 -12.29
CA VAL A 367 16.46 -3.10 -13.48
C VAL A 367 16.19 -2.09 -14.60
N VAL A 368 15.56 -0.95 -14.31
CA VAL A 368 15.29 0.11 -15.31
C VAL A 368 16.58 0.64 -15.94
N ASP A 369 17.63 0.90 -15.15
CA ASP A 369 18.92 1.34 -15.69
C ASP A 369 19.58 0.30 -16.61
N TYR A 370 19.46 -0.99 -16.26
CA TYR A 370 19.88 -2.07 -17.15
C TYR A 370 19.05 -2.10 -18.44
N LEU A 371 17.73 -1.95 -18.35
CA LEU A 371 16.83 -1.97 -19.51
C LEU A 371 17.05 -0.78 -20.45
N LYS A 372 17.38 0.41 -19.91
CA LYS A 372 17.83 1.56 -20.73
C LYS A 372 19.07 1.21 -21.52
N SER A 373 20.09 0.66 -20.85
CA SER A 373 21.34 0.23 -21.49
C SER A 373 21.10 -0.87 -22.54
N TRP A 374 20.12 -1.74 -22.29
CA TRP A 374 19.69 -2.77 -23.24
C TRP A 374 19.03 -2.14 -24.47
N VAL A 375 18.11 -1.20 -24.31
CA VAL A 375 17.47 -0.47 -25.42
C VAL A 375 18.49 0.32 -26.23
N ASP A 376 19.46 0.98 -25.59
CA ASP A 376 20.56 1.69 -26.27
C ASP A 376 21.38 0.75 -27.18
N SER A 377 21.48 -0.52 -26.80
CA SER A 377 22.20 -1.56 -27.55
C SER A 377 21.33 -2.32 -28.55
N ASN A 378 20.02 -2.04 -28.61
CA ASN A 378 19.05 -2.72 -29.47
C ASN A 378 17.98 -1.70 -29.94
N ASP A 379 18.28 -0.94 -31.00
CA ASP A 379 17.52 0.25 -31.42
C ASP A 379 16.12 -0.02 -32.02
N ASP A 380 15.74 -1.29 -32.14
CA ASP A 380 14.42 -1.82 -32.50
C ASP A 380 13.59 -2.28 -31.29
N THR A 381 14.04 -1.93 -30.07
CA THR A 381 13.41 -2.30 -28.79
C THR A 381 12.82 -1.10 -28.10
N VAL A 382 11.56 -1.18 -27.68
CA VAL A 382 10.92 -0.18 -26.82
C VAL A 382 10.75 -0.72 -25.40
N LEU A 383 10.98 0.16 -24.43
CA LEU A 383 10.68 -0.05 -23.02
C LEU A 383 9.52 0.86 -22.63
N ILE A 384 8.45 0.29 -22.09
CA ILE A 384 7.38 1.00 -21.40
C ILE A 384 7.27 0.43 -19.98
N GLY A 385 7.06 1.30 -18.99
CA GLY A 385 6.84 0.86 -17.62
C GLY A 385 5.79 1.69 -16.90
N THR A 386 4.95 1.03 -16.11
CA THR A 386 3.95 1.69 -15.28
C THR A 386 3.51 0.71 -14.19
N ALA A 387 3.24 1.22 -12.99
CA ALA A 387 2.59 0.41 -11.96
C ALA A 387 1.15 0.07 -12.38
N ASP A 388 0.57 -0.92 -11.74
CA ASP A 388 -0.84 -1.30 -11.86
C ASP A 388 -1.76 -0.45 -10.97
N HIS A 389 -1.26 0.01 -9.81
CA HIS A 389 -1.86 0.99 -8.90
C HIS A 389 -0.81 1.57 -7.94
N GLU A 390 -1.22 2.51 -7.09
CA GLU A 390 -0.47 2.86 -5.88
C GLU A 390 -0.94 1.99 -4.70
N CYS A 391 -0.05 1.66 -3.77
CA CYS A 391 -0.39 0.93 -2.56
C CYS A 391 -0.09 1.72 -1.27
N ALA A 392 -1.05 1.66 -0.34
CA ALA A 392 -1.04 2.14 1.04
C ALA A 392 -1.11 3.67 1.26
N GLY A 393 -1.06 4.49 0.20
CA GLY A 393 -1.19 5.94 0.31
C GLY A 393 -0.01 6.56 1.06
N LEU A 394 1.21 6.26 0.63
CA LEU A 394 2.43 6.78 1.26
C LEU A 394 2.48 8.30 1.16
N THR A 395 2.73 8.97 2.28
CA THR A 395 2.94 10.41 2.36
C THR A 395 4.28 10.71 3.03
N LEU A 396 5.05 11.59 2.39
CA LEU A 396 6.36 12.03 2.84
C LEU A 396 6.22 13.38 3.51
N GLY A 397 6.22 13.38 4.84
CA GLY A 397 5.99 14.58 5.64
C GLY A 397 5.15 14.30 6.88
N GLY A 398 5.72 14.62 8.05
CA GLY A 398 5.04 14.63 9.34
C GLY A 398 5.12 16.00 10.02
N ILE A 399 4.17 16.27 10.92
CA ILE A 399 4.21 17.40 11.85
C ILE A 399 4.53 16.83 13.23
N VAL A 400 5.72 17.13 13.76
CA VAL A 400 6.18 16.70 15.09
C VAL A 400 5.76 17.71 16.16
N THR A 401 5.85 18.99 15.84
CA THR A 401 5.35 20.14 16.61
C THR A 401 4.82 21.19 15.64
N THR A 402 4.01 22.15 16.11
CA THR A 402 3.49 23.22 15.26
C THR A 402 4.62 23.98 14.55
N GLY A 403 4.72 23.86 13.23
CA GLY A 403 5.62 24.67 12.40
C GLY A 403 6.78 23.93 11.71
N GLU A 404 7.00 22.63 11.96
CA GLU A 404 8.07 21.87 11.30
C GLU A 404 7.52 20.88 10.25
N TYR A 405 7.99 21.01 9.01
CA TYR A 405 7.70 20.10 7.88
C TYR A 405 8.89 19.16 7.68
N GLN A 406 8.77 17.89 8.09
CA GLN A 406 9.91 16.96 8.08
C GLN A 406 9.58 15.65 7.39
N TYR A 407 10.50 15.19 6.55
CA TYR A 407 10.70 13.79 6.16
C TYR A 407 12.15 13.43 6.55
N ASN A 408 12.33 12.29 7.21
CA ASN A 408 13.63 11.87 7.74
C ASN A 408 14.04 10.51 7.16
N PRO A 409 14.87 10.44 6.11
CA PRO A 409 15.33 9.17 5.56
C PRO A 409 16.35 8.44 6.45
N ALA A 410 16.94 9.11 7.45
CA ALA A 410 18.06 8.55 8.22
C ALA A 410 17.78 7.21 8.93
N PRO A 411 16.61 6.99 9.55
CA PRO A 411 16.31 5.72 10.23
C PRO A 411 16.28 4.52 9.29
N LEU A 412 16.01 4.72 8.01
CA LEU A 412 15.95 3.65 7.01
C LEU A 412 17.31 2.97 6.81
N ALA A 413 18.40 3.67 7.05
CA ALA A 413 19.76 3.16 6.84
C ALA A 413 20.15 2.03 7.80
N GLY A 414 19.44 1.89 8.92
CA GLY A 414 19.68 0.84 9.90
C GLY A 414 19.00 -0.49 9.57
N GLY A 415 18.00 -0.48 8.68
CA GLY A 415 17.20 -1.65 8.36
C GLY A 415 17.99 -2.69 7.56
N LYS A 416 17.90 -3.95 7.99
CA LYS A 416 18.58 -5.10 7.38
C LYS A 416 17.62 -6.18 6.88
N HIS A 417 16.36 -6.12 7.30
CA HIS A 417 15.35 -7.11 7.01
C HIS A 417 13.98 -6.46 6.82
N SER A 418 13.10 -7.11 6.05
CA SER A 418 11.70 -6.71 5.96
C SER A 418 10.97 -6.93 7.29
N SER A 419 9.85 -6.24 7.49
CA SER A 419 9.00 -6.48 8.65
C SER A 419 8.41 -7.90 8.63
N SER A 420 8.15 -8.45 7.45
CA SER A 420 7.61 -9.80 7.26
C SER A 420 8.60 -10.88 7.69
N TYR A 421 9.89 -10.70 7.36
CA TYR A 421 10.95 -11.58 7.84
C TYR A 421 11.00 -11.57 9.38
N LEU A 422 11.04 -10.38 9.99
CA LEU A 422 11.13 -10.23 11.44
C LEU A 422 9.89 -10.79 12.17
N ALA A 423 8.70 -10.59 11.62
CA ALA A 423 7.47 -11.19 12.12
C ALA A 423 7.52 -12.73 12.09
N SER A 424 8.08 -13.32 11.04
CA SER A 424 8.26 -14.78 10.94
C SER A 424 9.26 -15.33 11.97
N GLN A 425 10.34 -14.57 12.23
CA GLN A 425 11.33 -14.89 13.27
C GLN A 425 10.67 -14.84 14.66
N TRP A 426 9.87 -13.79 14.92
CA TRP A 426 9.13 -13.66 16.16
C TRP A 426 8.10 -14.78 16.36
N ALA A 427 7.34 -15.13 15.33
CA ALA A 427 6.37 -16.22 15.38
C ALA A 427 7.03 -17.57 15.73
N SER A 428 8.26 -17.78 15.25
CA SER A 428 9.04 -19.01 15.47
C SER A 428 9.77 -19.05 16.83
N TYR A 429 9.88 -17.92 17.53
CA TYR A 429 10.63 -17.83 18.78
C TYR A 429 9.94 -18.55 19.94
N ASN A 430 10.69 -19.40 20.65
CA ASN A 430 10.25 -20.15 21.82
C ASN A 430 11.23 -20.05 23.02
N GLY A 431 12.15 -19.08 22.99
CA GLY A 431 13.15 -18.87 24.03
C GLY A 431 12.59 -18.21 25.29
N SER A 432 13.43 -18.14 26.34
CA SER A 432 13.04 -17.66 27.67
C SER A 432 13.14 -16.14 27.87
N ASP A 433 13.73 -15.40 26.92
CA ASP A 433 13.89 -13.94 26.98
C ASP A 433 13.17 -13.28 25.78
N PRO A 434 11.84 -13.12 25.82
CA PRO A 434 11.09 -12.53 24.72
C PRO A 434 11.41 -11.06 24.49
N ASP A 435 11.70 -10.31 25.56
CA ASP A 435 11.92 -8.87 25.48
C ASP A 435 13.28 -8.57 24.83
N GLY A 436 14.35 -9.26 25.25
CA GLY A 436 15.67 -9.12 24.62
C GLY A 436 15.65 -9.55 23.15
N TYR A 437 14.93 -10.62 22.82
CA TYR A 437 14.81 -11.07 21.43
C TYR A 437 14.04 -10.08 20.56
N LEU A 438 12.89 -9.56 21.02
CA LEU A 438 12.13 -8.54 20.29
C LEU A 438 12.94 -7.26 20.08
N ASN A 439 13.70 -6.80 21.09
CA ASN A 439 14.61 -5.68 20.91
C ASN A 439 15.61 -5.95 19.77
N SER A 440 16.20 -7.15 19.73
CA SER A 440 17.12 -7.52 18.64
C SER A 440 16.45 -7.56 17.25
N LEU A 441 15.15 -7.87 17.17
CA LEU A 441 14.40 -7.81 15.92
C LEU A 441 14.12 -6.36 15.51
N PHE A 442 13.71 -5.49 16.44
CA PHE A 442 13.55 -4.06 16.18
C PHE A 442 14.86 -3.40 15.72
N GLU A 443 16.00 -3.74 16.34
CA GLU A 443 17.32 -3.27 15.90
C GLU A 443 17.63 -3.68 14.47
N GLN A 444 17.29 -4.92 14.09
CA GLN A 444 17.43 -5.40 12.71
C GLN A 444 16.50 -4.66 11.72
N TYR A 445 15.36 -4.15 12.18
CA TYR A 445 14.50 -3.28 11.38
C TYR A 445 15.01 -1.83 11.27
N GLY A 446 16.06 -1.47 12.02
CA GLY A 446 16.59 -0.10 12.09
C GLY A 446 16.07 0.72 13.27
N ILE A 447 15.40 0.08 14.24
CA ILE A 447 14.85 0.70 15.45
C ILE A 447 15.72 0.32 16.66
N ASN A 448 16.66 1.21 17.03
CA ASN A 448 17.57 0.99 18.16
C ASN A 448 17.01 1.47 19.51
N ASP A 449 15.82 2.07 19.50
CA ASP A 449 15.16 2.70 20.65
C ASP A 449 13.72 2.22 20.78
N ALA A 450 13.48 0.92 20.55
CA ALA A 450 12.17 0.32 20.74
C ALA A 450 11.70 0.54 22.18
N ASN A 451 10.48 1.05 22.36
CA ASN A 451 9.94 1.31 23.69
C ASN A 451 9.13 0.11 24.23
N SER A 452 8.79 0.13 25.51
CA SER A 452 8.07 -0.96 26.16
C SER A 452 6.69 -1.24 25.54
N THR A 453 6.00 -0.23 24.99
CA THR A 453 4.73 -0.41 24.28
C THR A 453 4.94 -1.13 22.96
N GLU A 454 5.94 -0.75 22.16
CA GLU A 454 6.28 -1.45 20.90
C GLU A 454 6.59 -2.94 21.15
N ILE A 455 7.34 -3.24 22.22
CA ILE A 455 7.65 -4.62 22.62
C ILE A 455 6.40 -5.36 23.11
N GLN A 456 5.60 -4.75 23.99
CA GLN A 456 4.43 -5.41 24.57
C GLN A 456 3.35 -5.72 23.53
N VAL A 457 3.10 -4.80 22.58
CA VAL A 457 2.14 -5.03 21.48
C VAL A 457 2.55 -6.24 20.63
N ALA A 458 3.84 -6.40 20.34
CA ALA A 458 4.35 -7.56 19.60
C ALA A 458 4.15 -8.88 20.38
N LYS A 459 4.29 -8.85 21.72
CA LYS A 459 4.06 -10.00 22.59
C LYS A 459 2.59 -10.40 22.64
N ASP A 460 1.71 -9.42 22.84
CA ASP A 460 0.27 -9.64 22.95
C ASP A 460 -0.30 -10.28 21.68
N HIS A 461 0.33 -10.02 20.53
CA HIS A 461 -0.08 -10.54 19.23
C HIS A 461 0.85 -11.62 18.68
N LYS A 462 1.66 -12.29 19.50
CA LYS A 462 2.63 -13.31 19.04
C LYS A 462 2.03 -14.39 18.13
N SER A 463 0.77 -14.75 18.34
CA SER A 463 0.06 -15.75 17.52
C SER A 463 -0.31 -15.28 16.10
N SER A 464 -0.23 -13.97 15.83
CA SER A 464 -0.57 -13.36 14.55
C SER A 464 0.69 -12.79 13.88
N SER A 465 1.25 -13.54 12.94
CA SER A 465 2.41 -13.08 12.16
C SER A 465 2.04 -11.88 11.27
N SER A 466 0.83 -11.83 10.72
CA SER A 466 0.38 -10.71 9.86
C SER A 466 0.22 -9.42 10.65
N PHE A 467 -0.29 -9.50 11.89
CA PHE A 467 -0.34 -8.32 12.77
C PHE A 467 1.08 -7.82 13.08
N ASN A 468 2.00 -8.73 13.43
CA ASN A 468 3.37 -8.35 13.74
C ASN A 468 4.11 -7.77 12.54
N ASP A 469 3.84 -8.25 11.33
CA ASP A 469 4.39 -7.68 10.10
C ASP A 469 4.03 -6.19 10.00
N ILE A 470 2.74 -5.86 10.11
CA ILE A 470 2.26 -4.47 10.10
C ILE A 470 2.84 -3.66 11.28
N HIS A 471 2.88 -4.26 12.48
CA HIS A 471 3.38 -3.58 13.67
C HIS A 471 4.85 -3.19 13.56
N PHE A 472 5.70 -4.11 13.08
CA PHE A 472 7.10 -3.79 12.77
C PHE A 472 7.18 -2.68 11.72
N GLY A 473 6.45 -2.82 10.60
CA GLY A 473 6.41 -1.82 9.52
C GLY A 473 6.06 -0.41 9.99
N GLN A 474 4.98 -0.30 10.76
CA GLN A 474 4.49 0.98 11.27
C GLN A 474 5.38 1.57 12.38
N SER A 475 6.17 0.77 13.09
CA SER A 475 7.04 1.25 14.17
C SER A 475 8.16 2.18 13.66
N LEU A 476 8.58 2.04 12.40
CA LEU A 476 9.61 2.92 11.81
C LEU A 476 9.02 4.24 11.25
N THR A 477 7.71 4.26 10.99
CA THR A 477 7.00 5.38 10.35
C THR A 477 7.13 6.70 11.12
N ARG A 478 7.00 6.66 12.46
CA ARG A 478 7.21 7.84 13.32
C ARG A 478 8.62 8.39 13.21
N ARG A 479 9.62 7.52 13.18
CA ARG A 479 11.04 7.91 13.14
C ARG A 479 11.40 8.51 11.78
N ALA A 480 10.84 7.95 10.71
CA ALA A 480 11.03 8.40 9.34
C ALA A 480 10.20 9.65 8.96
N MET A 481 9.26 10.07 9.81
CA MET A 481 8.35 11.19 9.55
C MET A 481 7.53 11.00 8.25
N VAL A 482 7.06 9.78 8.03
CA VAL A 482 6.15 9.43 6.93
C VAL A 482 4.80 9.02 7.50
N LYS A 483 3.78 8.89 6.67
CA LYS A 483 2.50 8.28 7.05
C LYS A 483 1.95 7.45 5.91
N TRP A 484 1.13 6.47 6.27
CA TRP A 484 0.36 5.64 5.36
C TRP A 484 -1.13 5.92 5.60
N ALA A 485 -1.92 5.94 4.54
CA ALA A 485 -3.35 6.22 4.62
C ALA A 485 -4.19 4.96 4.85
N THR A 486 -3.70 3.80 4.40
CA THR A 486 -4.42 2.52 4.41
C THR A 486 -3.43 1.36 4.34
N LEU A 487 -3.92 0.13 4.52
CA LEU A 487 -3.19 -1.11 4.23
C LEU A 487 -3.64 -1.70 2.88
N GLY A 488 -4.22 -0.89 1.99
CA GLY A 488 -4.78 -1.32 0.71
C GLY A 488 -4.36 -0.40 -0.42
N HIS A 489 -4.84 -0.65 -1.63
CA HIS A 489 -4.50 0.20 -2.76
C HIS A 489 -5.16 1.58 -2.64
N THR A 490 -4.65 2.55 -3.41
CA THR A 490 -5.30 3.85 -3.58
C THR A 490 -5.56 4.20 -5.04
N ALA A 491 -6.41 5.19 -5.28
CA ALA A 491 -6.80 5.64 -6.61
C ALA A 491 -5.84 6.69 -7.20
N VAL A 492 -4.61 6.80 -6.68
CA VAL A 492 -3.61 7.74 -7.18
C VAL A 492 -3.14 7.31 -8.57
N ASP A 493 -3.08 8.26 -9.50
CA ASP A 493 -2.47 8.04 -10.81
C ASP A 493 -1.00 7.66 -10.64
N VAL A 494 -0.55 6.66 -11.40
CA VAL A 494 0.81 6.10 -11.28
C VAL A 494 1.73 6.63 -12.37
N ASN A 495 3.04 6.58 -12.14
CA ASN A 495 4.03 7.08 -13.09
C ASN A 495 4.11 6.20 -14.35
N LEU A 496 4.22 6.85 -15.51
CA LEU A 496 4.51 6.19 -16.79
C LEU A 496 5.92 6.53 -17.25
N ILE A 497 6.75 5.51 -17.44
CA ILE A 497 8.08 5.61 -18.03
C ILE A 497 8.10 5.06 -19.46
N GLY A 498 8.93 5.64 -20.32
CA GLY A 498 9.09 5.20 -21.69
C GLY A 498 10.48 5.54 -22.25
N TYR A 499 11.08 4.58 -22.93
CA TYR A 499 12.40 4.71 -23.53
C TYR A 499 12.53 3.91 -24.83
N GLY A 500 13.26 4.44 -25.81
CA GLY A 500 13.37 3.86 -27.14
C GLY A 500 12.33 4.38 -28.14
N PRO A 501 12.28 3.80 -29.36
CA PRO A 501 11.43 4.26 -30.45
C PRO A 501 9.95 4.31 -30.08
N ASN A 502 9.27 5.36 -30.53
CA ASN A 502 7.82 5.59 -30.42
C ASN A 502 7.28 5.72 -28.98
N SER A 503 8.14 5.64 -27.95
CA SER A 503 7.73 5.81 -26.55
C SER A 503 7.13 7.20 -26.28
N GLU A 504 7.56 8.22 -27.04
CA GLU A 504 7.02 9.57 -26.95
C GLU A 504 5.53 9.70 -27.34
N LEU A 505 4.97 8.70 -28.02
CA LEU A 505 3.55 8.67 -28.37
C LEU A 505 2.64 8.47 -27.15
N LEU A 506 3.18 7.94 -26.05
CA LEU A 506 2.48 7.78 -24.77
C LEU A 506 2.76 8.92 -23.77
N ARG A 507 3.23 10.08 -24.24
CA ARG A 507 3.41 11.26 -23.38
C ARG A 507 2.05 11.81 -22.96
N GLY A 508 1.85 11.96 -21.65
CA GLY A 508 0.66 12.57 -21.08
C GLY A 508 0.03 11.74 -19.96
N ASN A 509 -1.28 11.89 -19.79
CA ASN A 509 -2.08 11.11 -18.85
C ASN A 509 -3.00 10.19 -19.64
N HIS A 510 -2.86 8.89 -19.44
CA HIS A 510 -3.58 7.86 -20.19
C HIS A 510 -4.41 6.98 -19.25
N ASP A 511 -5.45 6.33 -19.76
CA ASP A 511 -6.08 5.21 -19.08
C ASP A 511 -5.24 3.94 -19.24
N ASN A 512 -5.23 3.04 -18.25
CA ASN A 512 -4.43 1.80 -18.31
C ASN A 512 -4.74 0.92 -19.55
N THR A 513 -5.96 0.97 -20.09
CA THR A 513 -6.31 0.25 -21.33
C THR A 513 -5.49 0.70 -22.54
N GLU A 514 -5.07 1.97 -22.58
CA GLU A 514 -4.31 2.54 -23.69
C GLU A 514 -2.90 1.94 -23.80
N VAL A 515 -2.33 1.42 -22.70
CA VAL A 515 -1.03 0.72 -22.74
C VAL A 515 -1.12 -0.59 -23.51
N GLY A 516 -2.17 -1.39 -23.26
CA GLY A 516 -2.42 -2.63 -24.00
C GLY A 516 -2.68 -2.38 -25.48
N LEU A 517 -3.48 -1.34 -25.79
CA LEU A 517 -3.74 -0.92 -27.16
C LEU A 517 -2.48 -0.40 -27.87
N PHE A 518 -1.61 0.31 -27.15
CA PHE A 518 -0.32 0.74 -27.66
C PHE A 518 0.58 -0.44 -28.00
N ILE A 519 0.71 -1.44 -27.11
CA ILE A 519 1.47 -2.67 -27.39
C ILE A 519 0.94 -3.37 -28.65
N ASN A 520 -0.39 -3.51 -28.75
CA ASN A 520 -1.04 -4.10 -29.92
C ASN A 520 -0.66 -3.38 -31.22
N ASP A 521 -0.73 -2.05 -31.23
CA ASP A 521 -0.36 -1.23 -32.40
C ASP A 521 1.13 -1.36 -32.74
N GLN A 522 2.02 -1.18 -31.76
CA GLN A 522 3.47 -1.19 -31.99
C GLN A 522 4.00 -2.52 -32.52
N LEU A 523 3.39 -3.65 -32.13
CA LEU A 523 3.77 -4.98 -32.58
C LEU A 523 2.95 -5.51 -33.77
N GLY A 524 1.90 -4.78 -34.17
CA GLY A 524 0.96 -5.18 -35.24
C GLY A 524 0.22 -6.47 -34.91
N LEU A 525 -0.40 -6.51 -33.72
CA LEU A 525 -1.11 -7.67 -33.18
C LEU A 525 -2.60 -7.65 -33.57
N ASP A 526 -3.29 -8.77 -33.34
CA ASP A 526 -4.72 -8.94 -33.61
C ASP A 526 -5.40 -9.62 -32.41
N LEU A 527 -5.63 -8.82 -31.36
CA LEU A 527 -6.34 -9.23 -30.15
C LEU A 527 -7.78 -9.72 -30.45
N PRO A 528 -8.57 -9.09 -31.32
CA PRO A 528 -9.91 -9.58 -31.68
C PRO A 528 -9.91 -11.01 -32.24
N SER A 529 -8.95 -11.36 -33.09
CA SER A 529 -8.83 -12.75 -33.59
C SER A 529 -8.49 -13.75 -32.49
N VAL A 530 -7.65 -13.39 -31.52
CA VAL A 530 -7.36 -14.25 -30.36
C VAL A 530 -8.61 -14.41 -29.49
N THR A 531 -9.28 -13.29 -29.18
CA THR A 531 -10.54 -13.26 -28.43
C THR A 531 -11.58 -14.19 -29.06
N LYS A 532 -11.75 -14.14 -30.39
CA LYS A 532 -12.67 -15.01 -31.11
C LYS A 532 -12.32 -16.49 -30.99
N LEU A 533 -11.03 -16.85 -30.99
CA LEU A 533 -10.59 -18.24 -30.84
C LEU A 533 -10.86 -18.76 -29.42
N LEU A 534 -10.56 -17.97 -28.40
CA LEU A 534 -10.82 -18.33 -27.00
C LEU A 534 -12.31 -18.56 -26.73
N ASN A 535 -13.18 -17.80 -27.41
CA ASN A 535 -14.64 -17.87 -27.30
C ASN A 535 -15.32 -18.71 -28.39
N ASP A 536 -14.57 -19.46 -29.19
CA ASP A 536 -15.18 -20.35 -30.20
C ASP A 536 -16.05 -21.39 -29.48
N LYS A 537 -17.22 -21.70 -30.03
CA LYS A 537 -18.15 -22.70 -29.46
C LYS A 537 -17.54 -24.09 -29.29
N LYS A 538 -16.50 -24.41 -30.06
CA LYS A 538 -15.71 -25.64 -29.90
C LYS A 538 -14.92 -25.68 -28.58
N ASN A 539 -14.80 -24.55 -27.91
CA ASN A 539 -14.10 -24.30 -26.66
C ASN A 539 -15.10 -23.92 -25.55
N GLU A 540 -16.30 -24.50 -25.49
CA GLU A 540 -17.29 -24.11 -24.48
C GLU A 540 -16.97 -24.61 -23.05
N ASP A 541 -16.14 -25.65 -22.91
CA ASP A 541 -15.92 -26.36 -21.63
C ASP A 541 -14.52 -26.14 -20.99
N TRP A 542 -13.60 -25.39 -21.61
CA TRP A 542 -12.23 -25.22 -21.06
C TRP A 542 -12.18 -24.20 -19.91
N LEU A 543 -13.08 -23.22 -19.93
CA LEU A 543 -13.15 -22.19 -18.92
C LEU A 543 -13.98 -22.69 -17.75
N VAL A 544 -13.31 -23.37 -16.83
CA VAL A 544 -13.93 -23.99 -15.65
C VAL A 544 -14.51 -22.91 -14.74
N ASN A 545 -15.63 -23.22 -14.08
CA ASN A 545 -16.28 -22.35 -13.09
C ASN A 545 -16.74 -21.00 -13.67
N LYS A 546 -17.68 -20.99 -14.62
CA LYS A 546 -18.61 -19.86 -14.83
C LYS A 546 -19.39 -19.60 -13.53
N VAL A 547 -18.72 -19.09 -12.51
CA VAL A 547 -19.35 -18.55 -11.32
C VAL A 547 -19.92 -17.24 -11.81
N GLY A 548 -21.22 -17.22 -12.12
CA GLY A 548 -21.89 -15.97 -12.42
C GLY A 548 -21.61 -14.97 -11.30
N ARG A 549 -21.50 -13.68 -11.64
CA ARG A 549 -21.34 -12.56 -10.70
C ARG A 549 -22.24 -12.66 -9.45
N ASP A 550 -23.35 -13.38 -9.54
CA ASP A 550 -24.31 -13.56 -8.45
C ASP A 550 -23.83 -14.48 -7.31
N LYS A 551 -22.63 -15.06 -7.37
CA LYS A 551 -22.08 -15.91 -6.28
C LYS A 551 -20.78 -15.41 -5.66
N VAL A 552 -20.19 -14.32 -6.17
CA VAL A 552 -19.13 -13.62 -5.46
C VAL A 552 -19.80 -12.49 -4.69
N GLU A 553 -20.31 -12.80 -3.49
CA GLU A 553 -20.78 -11.78 -2.55
C GLU A 553 -19.59 -10.98 -2.00
N PHE A 554 -19.04 -10.07 -2.80
CA PHE A 554 -18.46 -8.86 -2.24
C PHE A 554 -19.61 -7.86 -2.07
N GLY A 555 -19.91 -7.55 -0.82
CA GLY A 555 -20.98 -6.65 -0.41
C GLY A 555 -20.93 -5.34 -1.19
N HIS A 556 -22.10 -4.99 -1.75
CA HIS A 556 -22.45 -3.75 -2.44
C HIS A 556 -22.09 -3.68 -3.94
N ARG A 557 -23.03 -4.15 -4.78
CA ARG A 557 -23.30 -3.49 -6.07
C ARG A 557 -23.48 -2.00 -5.81
N VAL A 558 -22.47 -1.19 -6.12
CA VAL A 558 -22.70 0.23 -6.38
C VAL A 558 -23.49 0.27 -7.68
N GLN A 559 -24.81 0.39 -7.59
CA GLN A 559 -25.61 0.79 -8.74
C GLN A 559 -24.98 2.07 -9.30
N ARG A 560 -24.63 2.08 -10.59
CA ARG A 560 -24.21 3.31 -11.27
C ARG A 560 -25.29 4.37 -11.00
N PRO A 561 -24.98 5.49 -10.32
CA PRO A 561 -25.97 6.52 -10.14
C PRO A 561 -26.28 7.12 -11.51
N ALA A 562 -27.55 7.15 -11.89
CA ALA A 562 -28.00 7.96 -13.00
C ALA A 562 -27.54 9.42 -12.78
N PRO A 563 -27.18 10.17 -13.84
CA PRO A 563 -26.77 11.56 -13.69
C PRO A 563 -27.89 12.34 -12.96
N PRO A 564 -27.56 13.12 -11.91
CA PRO A 564 -28.58 13.75 -11.10
C PRO A 564 -29.29 14.85 -11.90
N PRO A 565 -30.62 15.00 -11.76
CA PRO A 565 -31.31 16.20 -12.22
C PRO A 565 -30.89 17.41 -11.37
N PRO A 566 -31.03 18.65 -11.88
CA PRO A 566 -30.48 19.81 -11.22
C PRO A 566 -31.24 20.17 -9.93
N VAL A 567 -30.47 20.19 -8.83
CA VAL A 567 -30.54 21.03 -7.61
C VAL A 567 -31.83 21.04 -6.75
N HIS A 568 -31.72 20.51 -5.53
CA HIS A 568 -31.84 21.20 -4.22
C HIS A 568 -32.27 20.22 -3.10
N GLN A 569 -31.31 19.64 -2.37
CA GLN A 569 -31.59 19.06 -1.05
C GLN A 569 -30.45 19.33 -0.07
N ARG A 570 -30.79 19.89 1.09
CA ARG A 570 -29.90 20.04 2.25
C ARG A 570 -29.72 18.66 2.90
N HIS A 571 -28.48 18.16 2.93
CA HIS A 571 -28.16 16.92 3.65
C HIS A 571 -28.37 17.08 5.17
N LYS A 572 -29.28 16.29 5.76
CA LYS A 572 -29.31 16.04 7.21
C LYS A 572 -28.21 15.04 7.57
N ARG A 573 -27.31 15.41 8.48
CA ARG A 573 -26.25 14.51 9.01
C ARG A 573 -26.78 13.75 10.22
N GLY A 574 -26.47 12.45 10.30
CA GLY A 574 -26.99 11.53 11.31
C GLY A 574 -26.38 11.66 12.72
N PRO A 575 -26.92 10.92 13.72
CA PRO A 575 -26.60 11.06 15.15
C PRO A 575 -25.13 10.81 15.51
N LEU A 576 -24.47 9.87 14.82
CA LEU A 576 -23.07 9.51 15.04
C LEU A 576 -22.12 10.70 14.82
N TYR A 577 -22.40 11.52 13.79
CA TYR A 577 -21.63 12.71 13.48
C TYR A 577 -21.80 13.83 14.53
N MET A 578 -22.98 13.91 15.16
CA MET A 578 -23.24 14.87 16.25
C MET A 578 -22.54 14.47 17.53
N MET A 579 -22.51 13.17 17.86
CA MET A 579 -21.87 12.65 19.05
C MET A 579 -20.35 12.86 19.01
N GLN A 580 -19.74 12.65 17.83
CA GLN A 580 -18.31 12.86 17.63
C GLN A 580 -17.90 14.32 17.80
N ARG A 581 -18.71 15.28 17.30
CA ARG A 581 -18.47 16.71 17.52
C ARG A 581 -18.66 17.16 18.97
N LEU A 582 -19.61 16.56 19.70
CA LEU A 582 -19.85 16.90 21.09
C LEU A 582 -18.70 16.43 21.99
N ILE A 583 -18.16 15.23 21.73
CA ILE A 583 -16.96 14.71 22.40
C ILE A 583 -15.77 15.64 22.13
N THR A 584 -15.54 16.04 20.87
CA THR A 584 -14.48 17.01 20.53
C THR A 584 -14.61 18.34 21.26
N LEU A 585 -15.85 18.80 21.52
CA LEU A 585 -16.09 20.06 22.23
C LEU A 585 -15.87 19.97 23.74
N LEU A 586 -16.09 18.80 24.34
CA LEU A 586 -16.00 18.58 25.78
C LEU A 586 -14.61 18.06 26.22
N SER A 587 -13.85 17.43 25.33
CA SER A 587 -12.49 16.92 25.61
C SER A 587 -11.56 17.92 26.31
N PRO A 588 -11.51 19.22 25.93
CA PRO A 588 -10.61 20.18 26.58
C PRO A 588 -11.04 20.58 27.99
N LEU A 589 -12.34 20.48 28.31
CA LEU A 589 -12.89 20.89 29.62
C LEU A 589 -12.68 19.82 30.69
N PHE A 590 -12.46 18.56 30.30
CA PHE A 590 -12.38 17.41 31.20
C PHE A 590 -11.12 16.54 31.01
N ASN A 591 -10.15 16.99 30.19
CA ASN A 591 -8.89 16.27 29.94
C ASN A 591 -9.08 14.82 29.46
N LEU A 592 -10.11 14.56 28.64
CA LEU A 592 -10.41 13.22 28.11
C LEU A 592 -9.53 12.88 26.91
N ASN A 593 -8.83 11.74 26.95
CA ASN A 593 -8.11 11.20 25.79
C ASN A 593 -9.11 10.60 24.76
N MET A 594 -8.91 10.88 23.48
CA MET A 594 -9.87 10.58 22.41
C MET A 594 -10.01 9.06 22.15
N GLU A 595 -8.96 8.26 22.39
CA GLU A 595 -8.99 6.80 22.19
C GLU A 595 -9.80 6.07 23.28
N GLN A 596 -9.68 6.44 24.56
CA GLN A 596 -10.42 5.80 25.66
C GLN A 596 -11.94 6.03 25.58
N SER A 597 -12.37 7.11 24.90
CA SER A 597 -13.78 7.47 24.78
C SER A 597 -14.50 6.68 23.66
N ILE A 598 -13.75 6.17 22.68
CA ILE A 598 -14.29 5.40 21.56
C ILE A 598 -14.38 3.91 21.92
N SER A 599 -13.49 3.41 22.79
CA SER A 599 -13.46 1.99 23.18
C SER A 599 -14.60 1.54 24.10
N ALA A 600 -15.39 2.45 24.69
CA ALA A 600 -16.49 2.14 25.61
C ALA A 600 -17.87 2.06 24.93
N LEU A 601 -17.92 1.82 23.61
CA LEU A 601 -19.16 1.69 22.83
C LEU A 601 -19.63 0.23 22.80
N GLU A 602 -20.35 -0.23 23.84
CA GLU A 602 -21.20 -1.41 23.74
C GLU A 602 -22.63 -1.02 23.36
N PHE A 603 -23.18 -1.68 22.35
CA PHE A 603 -24.56 -1.53 21.92
C PHE A 603 -25.37 -2.67 22.54
N ASP A 604 -26.21 -2.38 23.53
CA ASP A 604 -27.09 -3.37 24.17
C ASP A 604 -28.28 -3.70 23.23
N PRO A 605 -28.38 -4.92 22.68
CA PRO A 605 -29.44 -5.28 21.74
C PRO A 605 -30.79 -5.62 22.41
N ASP A 606 -30.86 -5.82 23.72
CA ASP A 606 -31.99 -6.51 24.38
C ASP A 606 -33.11 -5.58 24.91
N HIS A 607 -33.15 -4.31 24.49
CA HIS A 607 -34.21 -3.36 24.87
C HIS A 607 -35.04 -2.80 23.70
N THR A 608 -35.30 -3.62 22.69
CA THR A 608 -36.34 -3.32 21.68
C THR A 608 -37.62 -4.10 21.96
N ASN A 609 -38.43 -3.63 22.92
CA ASN A 609 -39.84 -4.00 22.98
C ASN A 609 -40.70 -2.94 23.70
N SER A 610 -41.00 -1.84 23.02
CA SER A 610 -42.31 -1.19 23.12
C SER A 610 -42.55 -0.35 21.86
N GLY A 611 -43.60 -0.67 21.12
CA GLY A 611 -43.88 -0.05 19.83
C GLY A 611 -44.52 1.33 19.96
N THR A 612 -43.83 2.37 19.46
CA THR A 612 -44.39 3.48 18.66
C THR A 612 -43.29 4.08 17.76
N PRO A 613 -43.59 4.74 16.62
CA PRO A 613 -42.58 5.08 15.60
C PRO A 613 -41.62 6.24 15.92
N ASN A 614 -41.56 6.75 17.15
CA ASN A 614 -40.83 7.99 17.47
C ASN A 614 -39.73 7.89 18.53
N ASP A 615 -39.41 6.71 19.05
CA ASP A 615 -38.37 6.57 20.07
C ASP A 615 -37.04 6.09 19.48
N VAL A 616 -36.01 6.93 19.59
CA VAL A 616 -34.60 6.57 19.32
C VAL A 616 -34.05 5.87 20.57
N PRO A 617 -33.27 4.78 20.46
CA PRO A 617 -32.77 4.04 21.63
C PRO A 617 -31.94 4.92 22.57
N LEU A 618 -32.12 4.67 23.86
CA LEU A 618 -31.34 5.26 24.94
C LEU A 618 -29.88 4.78 24.81
N VAL A 619 -28.94 5.68 24.53
CA VAL A 619 -27.51 5.35 24.59
C VAL A 619 -27.02 5.70 26.00
N GLN A 620 -26.84 4.68 26.84
CA GLN A 620 -26.21 4.81 28.14
C GLN A 620 -24.69 4.69 27.97
N GLN A 621 -23.91 5.67 28.45
CA GLN A 621 -22.46 5.58 28.45
C GLN A 621 -21.94 5.91 29.87
N GLU A 622 -21.23 4.97 30.49
CA GLU A 622 -20.46 5.21 31.71
C GLU A 622 -19.03 5.56 31.31
N ILE A 623 -18.58 6.77 31.66
CA ILE A 623 -17.19 7.21 31.45
C ILE A 623 -16.59 7.43 32.84
N ALA A 624 -15.63 6.59 33.24
CA ALA A 624 -14.85 6.82 34.43
C ALA A 624 -13.66 7.74 34.08
N ALA A 625 -13.67 8.97 34.60
CA ALA A 625 -12.53 9.86 34.51
C ALA A 625 -11.70 9.78 35.79
N THR A 626 -10.42 9.40 35.67
CA THR A 626 -9.44 9.47 36.78
C THR A 626 -8.66 10.78 36.66
N HIS A 627 -8.60 11.55 37.74
CA HIS A 627 -7.78 12.75 37.83
C HIS A 627 -6.38 12.36 38.29
N ASP A 628 -5.35 12.65 37.52
CA ASP A 628 -3.96 12.43 37.90
C ASP A 628 -3.46 13.67 38.67
N SER A 629 -3.49 13.59 40.00
CA SER A 629 -2.84 14.58 40.88
C SER A 629 -1.70 13.91 41.63
N GLN A 630 -0.47 14.30 41.31
CA GLN A 630 0.71 13.95 42.10
C GLN A 630 0.64 14.63 43.47
N GLU A 631 0.19 13.94 44.52
CA GLU A 631 0.67 13.99 45.91
C GLU A 631 0.07 12.78 46.70
N PRO A 632 0.76 12.21 47.70
CA PRO A 632 0.35 10.96 48.31
C PRO A 632 -0.58 11.14 49.53
N GLU A 633 -1.47 10.15 49.66
CA GLU A 633 -2.22 9.68 50.84
C GLU A 633 -3.62 10.25 51.18
N GLU A 634 -4.51 9.27 51.43
CA GLU A 634 -5.81 9.28 52.13
C GLU A 634 -7.05 9.86 51.42
N SER A 635 -7.74 9.02 50.62
CA SER A 635 -9.11 8.55 50.93
C SER A 635 -9.68 7.67 49.80
N GLU A 636 -10.12 6.46 50.16
CA GLU A 636 -11.01 5.64 49.33
C GLU A 636 -12.38 6.34 49.23
N ASP A 637 -12.56 7.20 48.23
CA ASP A 637 -13.86 7.51 47.61
C ASP A 637 -13.64 8.43 46.38
N MET A 638 -12.99 7.90 45.34
CA MET A 638 -12.96 8.60 44.04
C MET A 638 -14.36 8.57 43.41
N LYS A 639 -15.11 9.66 43.60
CA LYS A 639 -16.46 9.86 43.04
C LYS A 639 -16.43 9.83 41.50
N GLN A 640 -16.82 8.71 40.91
CA GLN A 640 -17.15 8.61 39.49
C GLN A 640 -18.31 9.58 39.17
N PHE A 641 -18.09 10.51 38.23
CA PHE A 641 -19.15 11.37 37.69
C PHE A 641 -19.74 10.72 36.44
N LYS A 642 -21.08 10.63 36.35
CA LYS A 642 -21.76 10.12 35.14
C LYS A 642 -22.22 11.25 34.24
N ILE A 643 -22.14 11.08 32.92
CA ILE A 643 -22.71 12.02 31.95
C ILE A 643 -23.87 11.33 31.23
N LEU A 644 -25.08 11.89 31.34
CA LEU A 644 -26.26 11.44 30.59
C LEU A 644 -26.62 12.46 29.51
N ILE A 645 -26.84 11.99 28.28
CA ILE A 645 -27.18 12.86 27.14
C ILE A 645 -28.52 12.42 26.54
N PHE A 646 -29.48 13.34 26.43
CA PHE A 646 -30.76 13.11 25.75
C PHE A 646 -30.82 13.93 24.46
N PHE A 647 -31.19 13.28 23.36
CA PHE A 647 -31.42 13.92 22.06
C PHE A 647 -32.92 14.17 21.84
N LEU A 648 -33.31 15.44 21.66
CA LEU A 648 -34.70 15.85 21.52
C LEU A 648 -35.03 16.14 20.04
N ARG A 649 -35.88 15.32 19.43
CA ARG A 649 -36.51 15.54 18.11
C ARG A 649 -37.94 16.03 18.30
N ASP A 650 -38.13 17.31 18.57
CA ASP A 650 -39.45 17.94 18.41
C ASP A 650 -39.26 19.39 17.93
N ASP A 651 -40.02 19.75 16.91
CA ASP A 651 -39.99 20.98 16.12
C ASP A 651 -40.83 22.12 16.72
N ARG A 652 -41.40 21.94 17.94
CA ARG A 652 -42.18 23.00 18.61
C ARG A 652 -41.41 23.74 19.70
N LYS A 653 -41.65 25.06 19.80
CA LYS A 653 -40.97 25.97 20.74
C LYS A 653 -41.20 25.57 22.20
N THR A 654 -40.11 25.34 22.93
CA THR A 654 -39.99 25.23 24.40
C THR A 654 -41.16 24.60 25.12
N ASP A 655 -41.20 23.27 25.15
CA ASP A 655 -42.08 22.57 26.07
C ASP A 655 -41.32 22.27 27.38
N LYS A 656 -41.51 23.12 28.39
CA LYS A 656 -40.95 22.94 29.74
C LYS A 656 -41.33 21.57 30.33
N GLU A 657 -42.44 21.00 29.88
CA GLU A 657 -42.94 19.70 30.32
C GLU A 657 -42.08 18.54 29.80
N LEU A 658 -41.52 18.64 28.60
CA LEU A 658 -40.60 17.63 28.05
C LEU A 658 -39.26 17.64 28.79
N VAL A 659 -38.71 18.83 29.06
CA VAL A 659 -37.48 19.00 29.84
C VAL A 659 -37.66 18.47 31.26
N ASN A 660 -38.76 18.80 31.93
CA ASN A 660 -39.05 18.32 33.28
C ASN A 660 -39.22 16.79 33.33
N ARG A 661 -39.89 16.18 32.34
CA ARG A 661 -40.00 14.71 32.25
C ARG A 661 -38.64 14.04 32.09
N LYS A 662 -37.78 14.55 31.21
CA LYS A 662 -36.43 13.98 31.02
C LYS A 662 -35.51 14.21 32.21
N MET A 663 -35.69 15.31 32.95
CA MET A 663 -34.95 15.53 34.21
C MET A 663 -35.42 14.59 35.34
N LEU A 664 -36.72 14.27 35.41
CA LEU A 664 -37.23 13.26 36.36
C LEU A 664 -36.76 11.85 36.00
N GLU A 665 -36.70 11.53 34.70
CA GLU A 665 -36.16 10.27 34.19
C GLU A 665 -34.66 10.14 34.52
N ALA A 666 -33.89 11.22 34.33
CA ALA A 666 -32.48 11.27 34.73
C ALA A 666 -32.31 11.09 36.25
N ALA A 667 -33.12 11.74 37.08
CA ALA A 667 -33.06 11.61 38.53
C ALA A 667 -33.36 10.17 39.00
N SER A 668 -34.30 9.49 38.34
CA SER A 668 -34.63 8.06 38.53
C SER A 668 -33.43 7.15 38.21
N ILE A 669 -32.76 7.40 37.09
CA ILE A 669 -31.60 6.61 36.64
C ILE A 669 -30.39 6.83 37.55
N LEU A 670 -30.20 8.06 38.03
CA LEU A 670 -29.01 8.45 38.77
C LEU A 670 -29.04 8.08 40.26
N ARG A 671 -30.22 7.81 40.84
CA ARG A 671 -30.41 7.33 42.24
C ARG A 671 -29.51 8.04 43.28
N GLY A 672 -29.38 9.36 43.20
CA GLY A 672 -28.59 10.17 44.15
C GLY A 672 -27.08 10.26 43.89
N ARG A 673 -26.59 9.79 42.73
CA ARG A 673 -25.17 9.93 42.32
C ARG A 673 -24.91 11.28 41.61
N ASN A 674 -23.70 11.80 41.75
CA ASN A 674 -23.27 13.03 41.07
C ASN A 674 -23.17 12.80 39.55
N ALA A 675 -23.86 13.63 38.77
CA ALA A 675 -23.87 13.50 37.31
C ALA A 675 -24.13 14.82 36.59
N ILE A 676 -23.74 14.86 35.32
CA ILE A 676 -24.02 15.94 34.38
C ILE A 676 -25.08 15.45 33.38
N VAL A 677 -26.19 16.17 33.25
CA VAL A 677 -27.25 15.85 32.29
C VAL A 677 -27.24 16.88 31.16
N VAL A 678 -27.10 16.42 29.92
CA VAL A 678 -27.06 17.26 28.72
C VAL A 678 -28.30 17.00 27.86
N LEU A 679 -29.02 18.06 27.51
CA LEU A 679 -30.16 17.98 26.59
C LEU A 679 -29.75 18.63 25.26
N ALA A 680 -29.62 17.83 24.20
CA ALA A 680 -29.23 18.27 22.87
C ALA A 680 -30.45 18.32 21.94
N ARG A 681 -30.64 19.45 21.22
CA ARG A 681 -31.81 19.67 20.35
C ARG A 681 -31.40 20.14 18.95
N GLU A 682 -32.07 19.65 17.91
CA GLU A 682 -32.01 20.14 16.52
C GLU A 682 -32.65 21.55 16.36
N ALA A 683 -31.94 22.52 15.76
CA ALA A 683 -32.46 23.86 15.44
C ALA A 683 -32.65 24.05 13.93
#